data_AF-A0A7J4KPS4-F1
#
_entry.id   AF-A0A7J4KPS4-F1
#
_cell.length_a   1.000
_cell.length_b   1.000
_cell.length_c   1.000
_cell.angle_alpha   90.00
_cell.angle_beta   90.00
_cell.angle_gamma   90.00
#
_symmetry.space_group_name_H-M   'P 1'
#
loop_
_entity.id
_entity.type
_entity.pdbx_description
1 polymer ?
#
loop_
_entity_poly.entity_id
_entity_poly.type
_entity_poly.pdbx_seq_one_letter_code
_entity_poly.pdbx_strand_id
1 'polypeptide(L)'
;RLQAVPLGISLAGILLLLQTMVFPLYVSFVSYGHRLDILSLVISPLANFLGFHTSTNNGLLFVQTIQQTSAVTITWEKLGFFLTLNLFLGALFLFVILFKRRQILKNTMIFLVAGALYLLLRFIAILALYLTTTELSVFWDPLLTTLSFLPFCLLLMKILPLPVIGDLAIQAPALHLTKKDLVALILIILLVSSLTGAFLYQDPGSKKTGRILIDEYHSQWEDTLRPLDTEWYGLLSTYNYYSWAHWLKDHYPVETNINETFSADLLSSYDILILKCPTESYTTQEVQSIKDFVQHGGGLYLIGDHTNVFGMNTFLNQVSEEFGIRFRTDATYELGTGDLSTYTPDLYFSHPVMRHVPRFEFMTSCTLEPTSLSAYLRMENIIIGDRLISEPGTYSTENFFRESIASPDSEYGYLLQSAAITYGSGRVVAFTDSTVFSSFCLFTDGYSSFTLGVMDYLNRTNSSPSLNMILFVLSLVFFICVALLLRTTNRLQILWMFLFAGLLAFYLAAPLCSHLTNLAYPPPMTSTESPQVYFEQQHSSANISVKPTASLGDNTNNYGTFYVWTQRVGLVPSLASTLHDATKNSNLIVIINPAQPFSETDIKLLTSYLETGGHLLLMDSITNPQSTANELLGNFGIWITTSTADQVLLSNESENGSLIPRGNITFPYLIITGGTQLLINDKNEVYACSVEIQNITPGEQGRLIVVVDSSTFSDAQMGGTFVEPTNRQRQLYNTEFFLLNTILPP
;
A
#
# COMPACT_ATOMS: atom_id res chain seq x y z
N ARG A 1 15.41 44.86 20.68
CA ARG A 1 14.24 43.97 20.93
C ARG A 1 13.50 43.61 19.63
N LEU A 2 13.21 44.55 18.71
CA LEU A 2 12.54 44.26 17.42
C LEU A 2 13.31 43.31 16.46
N GLN A 3 14.64 43.21 16.56
CA GLN A 3 15.46 42.26 15.77
C GLN A 3 15.47 40.82 16.34
N ALA A 4 15.00 40.60 17.57
CA ALA A 4 15.04 39.27 18.20
C ALA A 4 13.98 38.31 17.65
N VAL A 5 12.80 38.84 17.26
CA VAL A 5 11.70 38.04 16.72
C VAL A 5 12.05 37.46 15.33
N PRO A 6 12.51 38.27 14.35
CA PRO A 6 12.94 37.73 13.05
C PRO A 6 14.08 36.71 13.18
N LEU A 7 15.01 36.94 14.13
CA LEU A 7 16.10 36.02 14.37
C LEU A 7 15.64 34.69 14.97
N GLY A 8 14.73 34.73 15.94
CA GLY A 8 14.12 33.53 16.52
C GLY A 8 13.33 32.72 15.47
N ILE A 9 12.56 33.39 14.61
CA ILE A 9 11.84 32.75 13.50
C ILE A 9 12.81 32.09 12.52
N SER A 10 13.90 32.79 12.15
CA SER A 10 14.91 32.25 11.24
C SER A 10 15.62 31.02 11.83
N LEU A 11 15.96 31.09 13.13
CA LEU A 11 16.55 29.97 13.86
C LEU A 11 15.62 28.75 13.88
N ALA A 12 14.34 28.97 14.20
CA ALA A 12 13.34 27.92 14.21
C ALA A 12 13.17 27.29 12.81
N GLY A 13 13.11 28.11 11.76
CA GLY A 13 13.04 27.62 10.37
C GLY A 13 14.21 26.73 9.99
N ILE A 14 15.45 27.12 10.34
CA ILE A 14 16.64 26.30 10.05
C ILE A 14 16.62 24.98 10.83
N LEU A 15 16.21 25.02 12.10
CA LEU A 15 16.10 23.81 12.92
C LEU A 15 15.06 22.84 12.35
N LEU A 16 13.89 23.35 11.95
CA LEU A 16 12.85 22.54 11.31
C LEU A 16 13.37 21.93 10.01
N LEU A 17 14.07 22.69 9.17
CA LEU A 17 14.68 22.17 7.95
C LEU A 17 15.65 21.01 8.25
N LEU A 18 16.54 21.16 9.23
CA LEU A 18 17.48 20.10 9.63
C LEU A 18 16.75 18.85 10.15
N GLN A 19 15.71 19.04 10.95
CA GLN A 19 14.90 17.94 11.48
C GLN A 19 14.15 17.20 10.36
N THR A 20 13.54 17.94 9.43
CA THR A 20 12.87 17.37 8.25
C THR A 20 13.85 16.62 7.36
N MET A 21 15.08 17.09 7.17
CA MET A 21 16.10 16.39 6.36
C MET A 21 16.52 15.04 6.94
N VAL A 22 16.49 14.87 8.26
CA VAL A 22 16.88 13.61 8.92
C VAL A 22 15.73 12.60 8.96
N PHE A 23 14.49 13.06 8.83
CA PHE A 23 13.31 12.20 8.96
C PHE A 23 13.29 11.00 7.98
N PRO A 24 13.57 11.14 6.67
CA PRO A 24 13.62 9.99 5.77
C PRO A 24 14.70 8.96 6.15
N LEU A 25 15.84 9.42 6.67
CA LEU A 25 16.90 8.54 7.17
C LEU A 25 16.46 7.80 8.42
N TYR A 26 15.71 8.47 9.31
CA TYR A 26 15.12 7.84 10.49
C TYR A 26 14.11 6.76 10.08
N VAL A 27 13.17 7.08 9.19
CA VAL A 27 12.15 6.14 8.69
C VAL A 27 12.82 4.90 8.10
N SER A 28 13.77 5.08 7.18
CA SER A 28 14.51 3.95 6.61
C SER A 28 15.32 3.18 7.65
N PHE A 29 15.86 3.83 8.68
CA PHE A 29 16.64 3.15 9.71
C PHE A 29 15.76 2.27 10.60
N VAL A 30 14.61 2.78 11.06
CA VAL A 30 13.74 2.03 11.97
C VAL A 30 12.96 0.94 11.25
N SER A 31 12.61 1.13 9.98
CA SER A 31 11.81 0.15 9.22
C SER A 31 12.49 -1.20 8.98
N TYR A 32 13.82 -1.23 9.06
CA TYR A 32 14.60 -2.46 8.93
C TYR A 32 15.02 -3.05 10.29
N GLY A 33 14.80 -2.35 11.40
CA GLY A 33 15.39 -2.67 12.69
C GLY A 33 14.73 -1.97 13.86
N HIS A 34 13.49 -2.37 14.18
CA HIS A 34 12.73 -1.82 15.30
C HIS A 34 13.31 -2.18 16.66
N ARG A 35 13.72 -3.46 16.81
CA ARG A 35 14.05 -4.04 18.11
C ARG A 35 15.47 -3.71 18.56
N LEU A 36 15.57 -3.43 19.86
CA LEU A 36 16.80 -3.17 20.61
C LEU A 36 17.01 -4.26 21.66
N ASP A 37 17.12 -5.50 21.20
CA ASP A 37 17.15 -6.70 22.04
C ASP A 37 18.22 -6.66 23.13
N ILE A 38 19.39 -6.11 22.83
CA ILE A 38 20.51 -5.99 23.78
C ILE A 38 20.12 -5.13 24.99
N LEU A 39 19.22 -4.15 24.83
CA LEU A 39 18.82 -3.28 25.93
C LEU A 39 17.99 -4.02 26.98
N SER A 40 17.39 -5.17 26.67
CA SER A 40 16.69 -5.98 27.69
C SER A 40 17.63 -6.33 28.85
N LEU A 41 18.88 -6.70 28.57
CA LEU A 41 19.91 -7.04 29.55
C LEU A 41 20.30 -5.87 30.45
N VAL A 42 20.11 -4.63 29.99
CA VAL A 42 20.40 -3.41 30.74
C VAL A 42 19.16 -2.95 31.52
N ILE A 43 18.00 -3.00 30.88
CA ILE A 43 16.73 -2.53 31.44
C ILE A 43 16.26 -3.43 32.57
N SER A 44 16.41 -4.76 32.45
CA SER A 44 15.91 -5.68 33.49
C SER A 44 16.56 -5.47 34.86
N PRO A 45 17.90 -5.43 35.01
CA PRO A 45 18.53 -5.12 36.29
C PRO A 45 18.12 -3.74 36.85
N LEU A 46 17.99 -2.74 35.98
CA LEU A 46 17.59 -1.39 36.38
C LEU A 46 16.12 -1.34 36.85
N ALA A 47 15.22 -2.04 36.16
CA ALA A 47 13.82 -2.18 36.56
C ALA A 47 13.69 -2.97 37.87
N ASN A 48 14.47 -4.05 38.04
CA ASN A 48 14.52 -4.82 39.28
C ASN A 48 14.99 -3.96 40.47
N PHE A 49 15.99 -3.11 40.25
CA PHE A 49 16.43 -2.15 41.27
C PHE A 49 15.33 -1.14 41.67
N LEU A 50 14.46 -0.77 40.72
CA LEU A 50 13.31 0.11 40.95
C LEU A 50 12.07 -0.62 41.49
N GLY A 51 12.16 -1.92 41.77
CA GLY A 51 11.11 -2.71 42.43
C GLY A 51 10.23 -3.52 41.49
N PHE A 52 10.53 -3.59 40.19
CA PHE A 52 9.84 -4.50 39.27
C PHE A 52 10.37 -5.94 39.43
N HIS A 53 9.59 -6.92 38.98
CA HIS A 53 10.04 -8.30 38.85
C HIS A 53 10.20 -8.62 37.37
N THR A 54 11.44 -8.52 36.87
CA THR A 54 11.74 -8.67 35.45
C THR A 54 12.83 -9.70 35.20
N SER A 55 12.73 -10.36 34.04
CA SER A 55 13.75 -11.24 33.49
C SER A 55 13.86 -11.03 31.98
N THR A 56 14.87 -11.61 31.35
CA THR A 56 15.13 -11.43 29.91
C THR A 56 15.34 -12.78 29.23
N ASN A 57 14.74 -12.97 28.07
CA ASN A 57 15.01 -14.13 27.21
C ASN A 57 14.82 -13.74 25.74
N ASN A 58 15.72 -14.17 24.85
CA ASN A 58 15.69 -13.88 23.41
C ASN A 58 15.42 -12.41 23.06
N GLY A 59 16.05 -11.48 23.79
CA GLY A 59 15.88 -10.03 23.57
C GLY A 59 14.59 -9.42 24.12
N LEU A 60 13.66 -10.23 24.62
CA LEU A 60 12.42 -9.78 25.24
C LEU A 60 12.62 -9.51 26.73
N LEU A 61 11.93 -8.49 27.23
CA LEU A 61 11.80 -8.19 28.65
C LEU A 61 10.51 -8.82 29.17
N PHE A 62 10.61 -9.78 30.08
CA PHE A 62 9.46 -10.37 30.75
C PHE A 62 9.22 -9.62 32.05
N VAL A 63 7.99 -9.15 32.25
CA VAL A 63 7.58 -8.43 33.46
C VAL A 63 6.49 -9.22 34.18
N GLN A 64 6.80 -9.64 35.40
CA GLN A 64 5.88 -10.38 36.25
C GLN A 64 5.04 -9.40 37.08
N THR A 65 3.72 -9.50 36.92
CA THR A 65 2.73 -8.87 37.79
C THR A 65 2.04 -9.93 38.65
N ILE A 66 1.17 -9.52 39.56
CA ILE A 66 0.37 -10.45 40.39
C ILE A 66 -0.56 -11.31 39.52
N GLN A 67 -1.06 -10.76 38.41
CA GLN A 67 -2.06 -11.42 37.56
C GLN A 67 -1.42 -12.23 36.42
N GLN A 68 -0.36 -11.71 35.80
CA GLN A 68 0.23 -12.30 34.59
C GLN A 68 1.69 -11.93 34.39
N THR A 69 2.38 -12.68 33.54
CA THR A 69 3.70 -12.32 33.03
C THR A 69 3.55 -11.81 31.60
N SER A 70 3.95 -10.57 31.36
CA SER A 70 3.87 -9.93 30.04
C SER A 70 5.25 -9.92 29.39
N ALA A 71 5.33 -10.37 28.14
CA ALA A 71 6.52 -10.17 27.31
C ALA A 71 6.48 -8.77 26.70
N VAL A 72 7.59 -8.05 26.71
CA VAL A 72 7.68 -6.67 26.22
C VAL A 72 8.87 -6.57 25.27
N THR A 73 8.62 -6.07 24.06
CA THR A 73 9.69 -5.68 23.13
C THR A 73 10.18 -4.28 23.45
N ILE A 74 11.49 -4.08 23.34
CA ILE A 74 12.12 -2.75 23.46
C ILE A 74 12.41 -2.28 22.04
N THR A 75 11.76 -1.19 21.62
CA THR A 75 11.94 -0.62 20.27
C THR A 75 12.35 0.84 20.32
N TRP A 76 12.88 1.36 19.21
CA TRP A 76 13.23 2.79 19.08
C TRP A 76 12.04 3.72 19.38
N GLU A 77 10.85 3.32 18.95
CA GLU A 77 9.59 4.04 19.14
C GLU A 77 9.18 4.05 20.61
N LYS A 78 9.16 2.88 21.27
CA LYS A 78 8.80 2.77 22.70
C LYS A 78 9.75 3.57 23.59
N LEU A 79 11.04 3.64 23.23
CA LEU A 79 12.01 4.50 23.93
C LEU A 79 11.72 5.99 23.73
N GLY A 80 11.19 6.39 22.57
CA GLY A 80 11.04 7.79 22.16
C GLY A 80 12.29 8.35 21.48
N PHE A 81 13.05 7.50 20.77
CA PHE A 81 14.33 7.85 20.17
C PHE A 81 14.23 9.00 19.16
N PHE A 82 13.17 9.04 18.35
CA PHE A 82 12.97 10.12 17.38
C PHE A 82 12.91 11.51 18.04
N LEU A 83 12.23 11.64 19.18
CA LEU A 83 12.16 12.91 19.90
C LEU A 83 13.54 13.30 20.44
N THR A 84 14.29 12.36 21.01
CA THR A 84 15.67 12.62 21.46
C THR A 84 16.59 13.00 20.31
N LEU A 85 16.45 12.38 19.15
CA LEU A 85 17.19 12.74 17.93
C LEU A 85 16.88 14.18 17.50
N ASN A 86 15.60 14.57 17.47
CA ASN A 86 15.20 15.95 17.13
C ASN A 86 15.74 16.99 18.13
N LEU A 87 15.67 16.69 19.43
CA LEU A 87 16.27 17.53 20.48
C LEU A 87 17.79 17.62 20.32
N PHE A 88 18.44 16.51 19.96
CA PHE A 88 19.88 16.45 19.73
C PHE A 88 20.30 17.32 18.54
N LEU A 89 19.59 17.24 17.40
CA LEU A 89 19.88 18.06 16.23
C LEU A 89 19.77 19.56 16.56
N GLY A 90 18.73 19.94 17.32
CA GLY A 90 18.57 21.30 17.83
C GLY A 90 19.72 21.73 18.73
N ALA A 91 20.09 20.90 19.70
CA ALA A 91 21.19 21.17 20.62
C ALA A 91 22.54 21.26 19.89
N LEU A 92 22.81 20.35 18.94
CA LEU A 92 24.04 20.30 18.16
C LEU A 92 24.22 21.58 17.32
N PHE A 93 23.16 22.04 16.66
CA PHE A 93 23.16 23.29 15.91
C PHE A 93 23.49 24.49 16.83
N LEU A 94 22.85 24.56 17.99
CA LEU A 94 23.15 25.58 19.01
C LEU A 94 24.59 25.47 19.52
N PHE A 95 25.12 24.26 19.70
CA PHE A 95 26.50 24.06 20.13
C PHE A 95 27.50 24.60 19.12
N VAL A 96 27.28 24.34 17.83
CA VAL A 96 28.14 24.82 16.73
C VAL A 96 28.15 26.34 16.65
N ILE A 97 27.03 27.01 16.94
CA ILE A 97 26.91 28.47 16.92
C ILE A 97 27.53 29.11 18.17
N LEU A 98 27.22 28.58 19.35
CA LEU A 98 27.45 29.28 20.61
C LEU A 98 28.78 28.95 21.29
N PHE A 99 29.40 27.81 20.96
CA PHE A 99 30.53 27.27 21.73
C PHE A 99 31.81 27.06 20.91
N LYS A 100 32.96 27.06 21.60
CA LYS A 100 34.27 26.76 20.99
C LYS A 100 34.41 25.26 20.69
N ARG A 101 35.28 24.89 19.74
CA ARG A 101 35.47 23.49 19.27
C ARG A 101 35.57 22.43 20.39
N ARG A 102 36.33 22.70 21.46
CA ARG A 102 36.48 21.77 22.59
C ARG A 102 35.19 21.63 23.42
N GLN A 103 34.43 22.70 23.57
CA GLN A 103 33.15 22.72 24.29
C GLN A 103 32.05 22.03 23.48
N ILE A 104 32.06 22.13 22.14
CA ILE A 104 31.11 21.42 21.27
C ILE A 104 31.17 19.91 21.55
N LEU A 105 32.38 19.31 21.49
CA LEU A 105 32.55 17.88 21.74
C LEU A 105 32.11 17.49 23.15
N LYS A 106 32.54 18.25 24.17
CA LYS A 106 32.14 18.02 25.56
C LYS A 106 30.61 18.05 25.73
N ASN A 107 29.96 19.09 25.23
CA ASN A 107 28.51 19.28 25.37
C ASN A 107 27.72 18.22 24.59
N THR A 108 28.21 17.83 23.41
CA THR A 108 27.66 16.72 22.62
C THR A 108 27.70 15.42 23.41
N MET A 109 28.85 15.07 24.00
CA MET A 109 28.98 13.87 24.82
C MET A 109 28.08 13.90 26.07
N ILE A 110 27.99 15.04 26.75
CA ILE A 110 27.10 15.21 27.90
C ILE A 110 25.64 14.98 27.48
N PHE A 111 25.21 15.55 26.36
CA PHE A 111 23.86 15.34 25.82
C PHE A 111 23.62 13.86 25.53
N LEU A 112 24.52 13.20 24.79
CA LEU A 112 24.35 11.80 24.39
C LEU A 112 24.26 10.87 25.61
N VAL A 113 25.12 11.05 26.61
CA VAL A 113 25.10 10.24 27.85
C VAL A 113 23.84 10.51 28.67
N ALA A 114 23.48 11.79 28.88
CA ALA A 114 22.28 12.16 29.62
C ALA A 114 21.01 11.65 28.91
N GLY A 115 20.95 11.76 27.58
CA GLY A 115 19.85 11.26 26.76
C GLY A 115 19.71 9.74 26.82
N ALA A 116 20.81 9.00 26.68
CA ALA A 116 20.79 7.55 26.80
C ALA A 116 20.27 7.08 28.17
N LEU A 117 20.79 7.67 29.26
CA LEU A 117 20.34 7.35 30.61
C LEU A 117 18.86 7.73 30.83
N TYR A 118 18.45 8.88 30.31
CA TYR A 118 17.07 9.34 30.42
C TYR A 118 16.11 8.43 29.68
N LEU A 119 16.43 8.00 28.46
CA LEU A 119 15.59 7.11 27.66
C LEU A 119 15.33 5.78 28.38
N LEU A 120 16.35 5.21 29.04
CA LEU A 120 16.18 3.99 29.84
C LEU A 120 15.22 4.20 31.02
N LEU A 121 15.39 5.31 31.77
CA LEU A 121 14.52 5.63 32.91
C LEU A 121 13.09 5.97 32.46
N ARG A 122 12.96 6.73 31.37
CA ARG A 122 11.67 7.06 30.74
C ARG A 122 10.93 5.79 30.35
N PHE A 123 11.61 4.86 29.67
CA PHE A 123 11.00 3.60 29.26
C PHE A 123 10.45 2.82 30.46
N ILE A 124 11.22 2.69 31.56
CA ILE A 124 10.74 2.01 32.78
C ILE A 124 9.53 2.74 33.39
N ALA A 125 9.51 4.07 33.37
CA ALA A 125 8.38 4.85 33.88
C ALA A 125 7.11 4.67 33.01
N ILE A 126 7.23 4.67 31.69
CA ILE A 126 6.10 4.41 30.78
C ILE A 126 5.65 2.95 30.89
N LEU A 127 6.58 2.00 31.04
CA LEU A 127 6.27 0.60 31.32
C LEU A 127 5.46 0.45 32.61
N ALA A 128 5.79 1.19 33.67
CA ALA A 128 4.99 1.22 34.91
C ALA A 128 3.55 1.69 34.67
N LEU A 129 3.40 2.73 33.83
CA LEU A 129 2.09 3.25 33.44
C LEU A 129 1.30 2.22 32.63
N TYR A 130 1.94 1.58 31.65
CA TYR A 130 1.35 0.50 30.86
C TYR A 130 0.86 -0.65 31.76
N LEU A 131 1.65 -1.08 32.73
CA LEU A 131 1.24 -2.16 33.65
C LEU A 131 0.05 -1.78 34.54
N THR A 132 -0.24 -0.48 34.66
CA THR A 132 -1.38 0.03 35.42
C THR A 132 -2.63 0.20 34.54
N THR A 133 -2.46 0.66 33.30
CA THR A 133 -3.57 0.95 32.38
C THR A 133 -3.91 -0.20 31.44
N THR A 134 -2.95 -1.09 31.17
CA THR A 134 -2.95 -2.12 30.11
C THR A 134 -3.15 -1.60 28.68
N GLU A 135 -3.07 -0.28 28.49
CA GLU A 135 -3.24 0.40 27.21
C GLU A 135 -1.89 0.60 26.54
N LEU A 136 -1.65 -0.04 25.39
CA LEU A 136 -0.38 0.09 24.66
C LEU A 136 -0.15 1.54 24.16
N SER A 137 -1.23 2.31 23.97
CA SER A 137 -1.19 3.69 23.49
C SER A 137 -0.38 4.66 24.34
N VAL A 138 -0.11 4.34 25.62
CA VAL A 138 0.71 5.18 26.50
C VAL A 138 2.12 5.44 25.97
N PHE A 139 2.64 4.60 25.08
CA PHE A 139 3.96 4.80 24.49
C PHE A 139 4.01 5.85 23.38
N TRP A 140 2.88 6.14 22.73
CA TRP A 140 2.81 7.11 21.62
C TRP A 140 1.75 8.21 21.80
N ASP A 141 0.97 8.18 22.87
CA ASP A 141 0.03 9.26 23.19
C ASP A 141 0.77 10.62 23.18
N PRO A 142 0.32 11.61 22.39
CA PRO A 142 1.06 12.86 22.22
C PRO A 142 1.25 13.64 23.52
N LEU A 143 0.26 13.64 24.40
CA LEU A 143 0.29 14.39 25.65
C LEU A 143 1.26 13.73 26.64
N LEU A 144 1.11 12.42 26.88
CA LEU A 144 2.00 11.63 27.73
C LEU A 144 3.43 11.67 27.21
N THR A 145 3.62 11.53 25.89
CA THR A 145 4.94 11.63 25.26
C THR A 145 5.55 13.00 25.55
N THR A 146 4.83 14.10 25.33
CA THR A 146 5.33 15.45 25.59
C THR A 146 5.67 15.66 27.06
N LEU A 147 4.77 15.30 27.98
CA LEU A 147 4.99 15.42 29.42
C LEU A 147 6.18 14.58 29.90
N SER A 148 6.34 13.38 29.33
CA SER A 148 7.44 12.47 29.65
C SER A 148 8.81 12.97 29.18
N PHE A 149 8.91 14.02 28.36
CA PHE A 149 10.19 14.64 27.97
C PHE A 149 10.46 15.97 28.69
N LEU A 150 9.48 16.55 29.39
CA LEU A 150 9.67 17.79 30.15
C LEU A 150 10.80 17.68 31.21
N PRO A 151 10.91 16.59 32.01
CA PRO A 151 12.01 16.44 32.96
C PRO A 151 13.39 16.42 32.27
N PHE A 152 13.50 15.82 31.08
CA PHE A 152 14.74 15.82 30.31
C PHE A 152 15.12 17.23 29.85
N CYS A 153 14.16 18.00 29.33
CA CYS A 153 14.39 19.39 28.95
C CYS A 153 14.87 20.23 30.14
N LEU A 154 14.24 20.08 31.31
CA LEU A 154 14.65 20.77 32.54
C LEU A 154 16.04 20.34 33.02
N LEU A 155 16.37 19.04 32.91
CA LEU A 155 17.70 18.52 33.22
C LEU A 155 18.75 19.14 32.28
N LEU A 156 18.50 19.13 30.96
CA LEU A 156 19.37 19.72 29.94
C LEU A 156 19.62 21.21 30.20
N MET A 157 18.60 21.98 30.56
CA MET A 157 18.75 23.40 30.93
C MET A 157 19.75 23.61 32.07
N LYS A 158 19.82 22.66 33.02
CA LYS A 158 20.73 22.73 34.17
C LYS A 158 22.15 22.27 33.82
N ILE A 159 22.31 21.16 33.10
CA ILE A 159 23.63 20.56 32.81
C ILE A 159 24.32 21.19 31.59
N LEU A 160 23.55 21.81 30.69
CA LEU A 160 24.03 22.45 29.46
C LEU A 160 23.49 23.89 29.36
N PRO A 161 23.88 24.79 30.29
CA PRO A 161 23.42 26.18 30.26
C PRO A 161 23.90 26.87 28.98
N LEU A 162 22.97 27.46 28.25
CA LEU A 162 23.27 28.25 27.06
C LEU A 162 23.75 29.64 27.48
N PRO A 163 24.83 30.17 26.85
CA PRO A 163 25.24 31.56 27.09
C PRO A 163 24.13 32.53 26.67
N VAL A 164 24.03 33.66 27.37
CA VAL A 164 23.03 34.70 27.07
C VAL A 164 23.24 35.21 25.65
N ILE A 165 22.21 35.07 24.81
CA ILE A 165 22.22 35.37 23.35
C ILE A 165 22.41 36.87 23.06
N GLY A 166 22.45 37.72 24.10
CA GLY A 166 22.46 39.20 24.02
C GLY A 166 23.55 39.82 23.14
N ASP A 167 24.67 39.13 22.93
CA ASP A 167 25.79 39.61 22.11
C ASP A 167 26.03 38.80 20.82
N LEU A 168 25.22 37.76 20.55
CA LEU A 168 25.28 37.04 19.30
C LEU A 168 24.51 37.79 18.23
N ALA A 169 25.20 38.73 17.60
CA ALA A 169 24.90 39.12 16.25
C ALA A 169 25.05 37.89 15.34
N ILE A 170 24.00 37.07 15.21
CA ILE A 170 23.79 36.22 14.03
C ILE A 170 23.52 37.20 12.87
N GLN A 171 24.55 37.96 12.52
CA GLN A 171 24.56 38.71 11.27
C GLN A 171 24.76 37.66 10.21
N ALA A 172 23.78 37.54 9.31
CA ALA A 172 24.01 36.85 8.04
C ALA A 172 25.32 37.41 7.48
N PRO A 173 26.31 36.56 7.15
CA PRO A 173 27.59 37.05 6.67
C PRO A 173 27.34 37.98 5.48
N ALA A 174 27.93 39.17 5.50
CA ALA A 174 27.86 40.07 4.36
C ALA A 174 28.37 39.30 3.13
N LEU A 175 27.53 39.19 2.10
CA LEU A 175 27.79 38.42 0.87
C LEU A 175 28.86 39.12 0.01
N HIS A 176 30.10 39.11 0.48
CA HIS A 176 31.27 39.39 -0.35
C HIS A 176 31.78 38.07 -0.92
N LEU A 177 31.14 37.63 -2.01
CA LEU A 177 31.51 36.40 -2.71
C LEU A 177 32.87 36.58 -3.40
N THR A 178 33.90 35.89 -2.91
CA THR A 178 35.18 35.79 -3.63
C THR A 178 35.09 34.76 -4.75
N LYS A 179 36.05 34.75 -5.68
CA LYS A 179 36.16 33.68 -6.70
C LYS A 179 36.25 32.29 -6.06
N LYS A 180 36.92 32.18 -4.90
CA LYS A 180 37.02 30.95 -4.12
C LYS A 180 35.65 30.48 -3.64
N ASP A 181 34.83 31.40 -3.13
CA ASP A 181 33.50 31.09 -2.63
C ASP A 181 32.56 30.66 -3.76
N LEU A 182 32.67 31.28 -4.93
CA LEU A 182 31.91 30.88 -6.11
C LEU A 182 32.25 29.45 -6.57
N VAL A 183 33.54 29.12 -6.64
CA VAL A 183 33.98 27.74 -6.97
C VAL A 183 33.47 26.75 -5.93
N ALA A 184 33.54 27.10 -4.65
CA ALA A 184 33.04 26.25 -3.58
C ALA A 184 31.52 26.04 -3.66
N LEU A 185 30.73 27.08 -3.98
CA LEU A 185 29.28 26.94 -4.18
C LEU A 185 28.95 26.00 -5.34
N ILE A 186 29.65 26.11 -6.48
CA ILE A 186 29.47 25.22 -7.63
C ILE A 186 29.81 23.77 -7.23
N LEU A 187 30.92 23.56 -6.53
CA LEU A 187 31.31 22.22 -6.07
C LEU A 187 30.32 21.64 -5.05
N ILE A 188 29.71 22.47 -4.18
CA ILE A 188 28.65 22.03 -3.26
C ILE A 188 27.39 21.64 -4.05
N ILE A 189 27.02 22.41 -5.09
CA ILE A 189 25.88 22.05 -5.95
C ILE A 189 26.15 20.72 -6.64
N LEU A 190 27.32 20.55 -7.27
CA LEU A 190 27.69 19.29 -7.93
C LEU A 190 27.76 18.11 -6.94
N LEU A 191 28.30 18.34 -5.74
CA LEU A 191 28.32 17.37 -4.65
C LEU A 191 26.90 16.90 -4.29
N VAL A 192 26.02 17.85 -3.95
CA VAL A 192 24.67 17.52 -3.48
C VAL A 192 23.82 16.96 -4.61
N SER A 193 23.90 17.48 -5.84
CA SER A 193 23.20 16.92 -6.99
C SER A 193 23.67 15.50 -7.32
N SER A 194 24.98 15.23 -7.29
CA SER A 194 25.50 13.87 -7.54
C SER A 194 25.11 12.91 -6.43
N LEU A 195 25.17 13.35 -5.16
CA LEU A 195 24.73 12.55 -4.03
C LEU A 195 23.23 12.25 -4.11
N THR A 196 22.43 13.27 -4.44
CA THR A 196 20.97 13.13 -4.63
C THR A 196 20.68 12.11 -5.74
N GLY A 197 21.36 12.23 -6.89
CA GLY A 197 21.21 11.26 -7.97
C GLY A 197 21.67 9.85 -7.59
N ALA A 198 22.74 9.70 -6.81
CA ALA A 198 23.21 8.39 -6.37
C ALA A 198 22.17 7.61 -5.53
N PHE A 199 21.33 8.30 -4.76
CA PHE A 199 20.32 7.69 -3.88
C PHE A 199 18.89 7.72 -4.44
N LEU A 200 18.52 8.71 -5.25
CA LEU A 200 17.14 8.89 -5.73
C LEU A 200 16.91 8.48 -7.17
N TYR A 201 17.95 8.48 -8.02
CA TYR A 201 17.80 7.97 -9.38
C TYR A 201 17.70 6.45 -9.34
N GLN A 202 16.81 5.87 -10.14
CA GLN A 202 16.65 4.43 -10.23
C GLN A 202 17.12 3.96 -11.60
N ASP A 203 18.33 3.42 -11.67
CA ASP A 203 18.93 2.95 -12.92
C ASP A 203 18.07 1.83 -13.52
N PRO A 204 17.44 2.06 -14.70
CA PRO A 204 16.57 1.08 -15.31
C PRO A 204 17.30 -0.13 -15.87
N GLY A 205 18.62 -0.08 -16.06
CA GLY A 205 19.33 -1.12 -16.77
C GLY A 205 18.79 -1.33 -18.19
N SER A 206 18.83 -2.57 -18.67
CA SER A 206 18.29 -2.93 -20.00
C SER A 206 17.05 -3.84 -19.90
N LYS A 207 16.02 -3.54 -20.70
CA LYS A 207 14.74 -4.26 -20.71
C LYS A 207 14.88 -5.62 -21.41
N LYS A 208 14.27 -6.67 -20.83
CA LYS A 208 14.19 -8.04 -21.40
C LYS A 208 12.85 -8.26 -22.10
N THR A 209 12.64 -9.47 -22.62
CA THR A 209 11.41 -9.84 -23.34
C THR A 209 10.19 -9.98 -22.42
N GLY A 210 10.38 -10.40 -21.17
CA GLY A 210 9.34 -10.50 -20.15
C GLY A 210 8.63 -11.84 -20.09
N ARG A 211 9.31 -12.95 -20.40
CA ARG A 211 8.77 -14.31 -20.23
C ARG A 211 8.70 -14.66 -18.74
N ILE A 212 7.51 -14.98 -18.25
CA ILE A 212 7.21 -15.20 -16.83
C ILE A 212 6.92 -16.68 -16.59
N LEU A 213 7.53 -17.24 -15.55
CA LEU A 213 7.18 -18.54 -14.98
C LEU A 213 6.56 -18.34 -13.59
N ILE A 214 5.34 -18.84 -13.39
CA ILE A 214 4.69 -18.92 -12.07
C ILE A 214 4.87 -20.32 -11.50
N ASP A 215 5.32 -20.40 -10.25
CA ASP A 215 5.46 -21.67 -9.54
C ASP A 215 4.15 -22.11 -8.88
N GLU A 216 3.60 -23.23 -9.35
CA GLU A 216 2.52 -23.99 -8.67
C GLU A 216 3.03 -25.30 -8.08
N TYR A 217 4.20 -25.80 -8.51
CA TYR A 217 4.71 -27.09 -8.06
C TYR A 217 4.96 -27.13 -6.54
N HIS A 218 5.33 -26.00 -5.93
CA HIS A 218 5.59 -25.89 -4.49
C HIS A 218 4.43 -25.25 -3.69
N SER A 219 3.28 -24.96 -4.30
CA SER A 219 2.18 -24.25 -3.64
C SER A 219 0.84 -24.98 -3.82
N GLN A 220 0.23 -25.40 -2.72
CA GLN A 220 -1.13 -25.94 -2.70
C GLN A 220 -2.20 -24.88 -2.36
N TRP A 221 -1.81 -23.61 -2.29
CA TRP A 221 -2.65 -22.49 -1.92
C TRP A 221 -2.76 -21.48 -3.07
N GLU A 222 -3.89 -20.77 -3.16
CA GLU A 222 -4.13 -19.73 -4.17
C GLU A 222 -3.84 -20.22 -5.61
N ASP A 223 -4.56 -21.24 -6.05
CA ASP A 223 -4.38 -21.90 -7.35
C ASP A 223 -4.55 -20.93 -8.55
N THR A 224 -3.68 -21.04 -9.55
CA THR A 224 -3.80 -20.31 -10.83
C THR A 224 -4.48 -21.12 -11.94
N LEU A 225 -4.76 -22.41 -11.71
CA LEU A 225 -5.20 -23.34 -12.76
C LEU A 225 -6.72 -23.43 -12.89
N ARG A 226 -7.46 -23.47 -11.77
CA ARG A 226 -8.91 -23.65 -11.80
C ARG A 226 -9.63 -22.34 -12.13
N PRO A 227 -10.42 -22.27 -13.21
CA PRO A 227 -11.05 -21.04 -13.67
C PRO A 227 -12.12 -20.53 -12.71
N LEU A 228 -12.19 -19.21 -12.56
CA LEU A 228 -13.35 -18.51 -12.00
C LEU A 228 -14.46 -18.52 -13.07
N ASP A 229 -15.24 -19.60 -13.16
CA ASP A 229 -16.26 -19.85 -14.20
C ASP A 229 -17.70 -19.69 -13.67
N THR A 230 -18.74 -20.10 -14.41
CA THR A 230 -20.13 -19.98 -13.94
C THR A 230 -20.61 -21.16 -13.09
N GLU A 231 -19.76 -22.16 -12.82
CA GLU A 231 -20.15 -23.44 -12.24
C GLU A 231 -19.53 -23.71 -10.86
N TRP A 232 -18.36 -23.14 -10.58
CA TRP A 232 -17.64 -23.33 -9.31
C TRP A 232 -17.83 -22.18 -8.32
N TYR A 233 -18.36 -22.47 -7.13
CA TYR A 233 -18.64 -21.49 -6.09
C TYR A 233 -17.94 -21.84 -4.76
N GLY A 234 -18.20 -21.03 -3.72
CA GLY A 234 -17.58 -21.16 -2.40
C GLY A 234 -16.25 -20.41 -2.28
N LEU A 235 -15.69 -20.41 -1.07
CA LEU A 235 -14.47 -19.67 -0.71
C LEU A 235 -13.33 -19.87 -1.72
N LEU A 236 -12.98 -21.12 -2.02
CA LEU A 236 -11.86 -21.43 -2.91
C LEU A 236 -12.09 -21.00 -4.37
N SER A 237 -13.35 -20.78 -4.78
CA SER A 237 -13.64 -20.33 -6.14
C SER A 237 -13.14 -18.91 -6.41
N THR A 238 -12.95 -18.11 -5.37
CA THR A 238 -12.54 -16.70 -5.49
C THR A 238 -11.27 -16.38 -4.71
N TYR A 239 -10.93 -17.18 -3.69
CA TYR A 239 -9.65 -17.16 -2.97
C TYR A 239 -8.59 -17.98 -3.74
N ASN A 240 -8.35 -17.59 -4.99
CA ASN A 240 -7.41 -18.20 -5.92
C ASN A 240 -6.81 -17.13 -6.84
N TYR A 241 -5.78 -17.47 -7.61
CA TYR A 241 -5.04 -16.53 -8.45
C TYR A 241 -5.33 -16.69 -9.94
N TYR A 242 -6.39 -17.41 -10.33
CA TYR A 242 -6.71 -17.63 -11.73
C TYR A 242 -6.84 -16.32 -12.52
N SER A 243 -7.63 -15.37 -12.01
CA SER A 243 -7.82 -14.08 -12.68
C SER A 243 -6.51 -13.31 -12.80
N TRP A 244 -5.62 -13.42 -11.81
CA TRP A 244 -4.32 -12.76 -11.81
C TRP A 244 -3.37 -13.33 -12.87
N ALA A 245 -3.20 -14.65 -12.88
CA ALA A 245 -2.34 -15.32 -13.86
C ALA A 245 -2.88 -15.19 -15.29
N HIS A 246 -4.20 -15.25 -15.46
CA HIS A 246 -4.83 -15.08 -16.77
C HIS A 246 -4.71 -13.63 -17.26
N TRP A 247 -5.05 -12.65 -16.44
CA TRP A 247 -4.91 -11.24 -16.80
C TRP A 247 -3.46 -10.84 -17.08
N LEU A 248 -2.48 -11.42 -16.38
CA LEU A 248 -1.07 -11.12 -16.65
C LEU A 248 -0.64 -11.54 -18.07
N LYS A 249 -1.29 -12.55 -18.67
CA LYS A 249 -1.07 -12.96 -20.07
C LYS A 249 -1.43 -11.87 -21.07
N ASP A 250 -2.29 -10.93 -20.68
CA ASP A 250 -2.63 -9.79 -21.51
C ASP A 250 -1.44 -8.84 -21.67
N HIS A 251 -0.42 -8.91 -20.79
CA HIS A 251 0.74 -8.02 -20.80
C HIS A 251 2.06 -8.73 -21.08
N TYR A 252 2.18 -10.01 -20.71
CA TYR A 252 3.42 -10.78 -20.77
C TYR A 252 3.18 -12.23 -21.21
N PRO A 253 4.15 -12.91 -21.83
CA PRO A 253 4.10 -14.36 -21.98
C PRO A 253 4.22 -15.03 -20.60
N VAL A 254 3.16 -15.71 -20.15
CA VAL A 254 3.12 -16.38 -18.82
C VAL A 254 2.91 -17.88 -18.98
N GLU A 255 3.78 -18.66 -18.35
CA GLU A 255 3.65 -20.11 -18.17
C GLU A 255 3.62 -20.47 -16.68
N THR A 256 3.08 -21.65 -16.37
CA THR A 256 2.95 -22.15 -15.00
C THR A 256 3.69 -23.48 -14.86
N ASN A 257 4.57 -23.59 -13.88
CA ASN A 257 5.25 -24.82 -13.52
C ASN A 257 4.42 -25.63 -12.53
N ILE A 258 3.93 -26.81 -12.92
CA ILE A 258 3.05 -27.64 -12.07
C ILE A 258 3.69 -28.97 -11.63
N ASN A 259 4.90 -29.28 -12.11
CA ASN A 259 5.41 -30.66 -12.07
C ASN A 259 6.93 -30.81 -12.16
N GLU A 260 7.70 -29.73 -12.36
CA GLU A 260 9.16 -29.82 -12.48
C GLU A 260 9.86 -29.09 -11.33
N THR A 261 10.96 -29.65 -10.85
CA THR A 261 11.87 -28.94 -9.95
C THR A 261 12.67 -27.90 -10.71
N PHE A 262 13.12 -26.86 -10.01
CA PHE A 262 13.90 -25.81 -10.66
C PHE A 262 15.30 -26.27 -11.08
N SER A 263 15.57 -26.16 -12.38
CA SER A 263 16.87 -26.43 -12.99
C SER A 263 17.33 -25.23 -13.83
N ALA A 264 18.64 -25.16 -14.09
CA ALA A 264 19.20 -24.14 -14.97
C ALA A 264 18.59 -24.18 -16.38
N ASP A 265 18.32 -25.37 -16.91
CA ASP A 265 17.73 -25.55 -18.24
C ASP A 265 16.31 -24.99 -18.30
N LEU A 266 15.47 -25.31 -17.32
CA LEU A 266 14.12 -24.76 -17.20
C LEU A 266 14.15 -23.22 -17.12
N LEU A 267 14.92 -22.69 -16.15
CA LEU A 267 14.95 -21.25 -15.88
C LEU A 267 15.58 -20.42 -17.01
N SER A 268 16.42 -21.02 -17.87
CA SER A 268 17.02 -20.33 -19.01
C SER A 268 16.00 -19.83 -20.06
N SER A 269 14.80 -20.40 -20.04
CA SER A 269 13.70 -20.05 -20.95
C SER A 269 12.86 -18.86 -20.46
N TYR A 270 13.16 -18.31 -19.29
CA TYR A 270 12.36 -17.27 -18.66
C TYR A 270 13.19 -16.04 -18.30
N ASP A 271 12.51 -14.92 -18.14
CA ASP A 271 13.10 -13.66 -17.70
C ASP A 271 12.70 -13.33 -16.26
N ILE A 272 11.54 -13.82 -15.81
CA ILE A 272 10.98 -13.63 -14.46
C ILE A 272 10.49 -14.96 -13.91
N LEU A 273 10.83 -15.25 -12.65
CA LEU A 273 10.28 -16.35 -11.85
C LEU A 273 9.44 -15.76 -10.72
N ILE A 274 8.23 -16.27 -10.52
CA ILE A 274 7.33 -15.91 -9.43
C ILE A 274 7.19 -17.11 -8.49
N LEU A 275 7.60 -16.94 -7.24
CA LEU A 275 7.37 -17.88 -6.15
C LEU A 275 6.26 -17.33 -5.27
N LYS A 276 5.07 -17.94 -5.35
CA LYS A 276 3.91 -17.56 -4.53
C LYS A 276 3.71 -18.58 -3.41
N CYS A 277 3.57 -18.09 -2.19
CA CYS A 277 2.93 -18.80 -1.07
C CYS A 277 3.29 -20.30 -1.00
N PRO A 278 4.58 -20.67 -0.96
CA PRO A 278 4.98 -22.06 -1.04
C PRO A 278 4.53 -22.82 0.20
N THR A 279 3.92 -23.99 0.03
CA THR A 279 3.49 -24.86 1.14
C THR A 279 4.40 -26.08 1.28
N GLU A 280 5.44 -26.17 0.46
CA GLU A 280 6.41 -27.25 0.44
C GLU A 280 7.85 -26.70 0.35
N SER A 281 8.82 -27.50 0.76
CA SER A 281 10.23 -27.11 0.81
C SER A 281 10.93 -27.18 -0.54
N TYR A 282 11.91 -26.30 -0.74
CA TYR A 282 12.83 -26.36 -1.88
C TYR A 282 14.06 -27.20 -1.55
N THR A 283 14.57 -27.95 -2.53
CA THR A 283 15.87 -28.61 -2.38
C THR A 283 17.01 -27.61 -2.49
N THR A 284 18.18 -27.93 -1.93
CA THR A 284 19.37 -27.07 -2.04
C THR A 284 19.79 -26.81 -3.50
N GLN A 285 19.54 -27.76 -4.40
CA GLN A 285 19.84 -27.61 -5.83
C GLN A 285 18.90 -26.61 -6.51
N GLU A 286 17.64 -26.58 -6.13
CA GLU A 286 16.67 -25.61 -6.64
C GLU A 286 16.99 -24.20 -6.16
N VAL A 287 17.25 -24.04 -4.86
CA VAL A 287 17.69 -22.77 -4.28
C VAL A 287 18.93 -22.23 -5.00
N GLN A 288 19.91 -23.09 -5.27
CA GLN A 288 21.10 -22.71 -6.03
C GLN A 288 20.77 -22.33 -7.48
N SER A 289 19.88 -23.07 -8.15
CA SER A 289 19.46 -22.76 -9.53
C SER A 289 18.73 -21.42 -9.62
N ILE A 290 17.87 -21.10 -8.66
CA ILE A 290 17.18 -19.81 -8.55
C ILE A 290 18.19 -18.68 -8.32
N LYS A 291 19.15 -18.90 -7.41
CA LYS A 291 20.21 -17.94 -7.13
C LYS A 291 21.05 -17.63 -8.35
N ASP A 292 21.45 -18.66 -9.09
CA ASP A 292 22.21 -18.51 -10.33
C ASP A 292 21.36 -17.81 -11.41
N PHE A 293 20.07 -18.13 -11.53
CA PHE A 293 19.15 -17.45 -12.44
C PHE A 293 19.13 -15.93 -12.18
N VAL A 294 18.95 -15.50 -10.93
CA VAL A 294 18.97 -14.07 -10.58
C VAL A 294 20.34 -13.46 -10.83
N GLN A 295 21.42 -14.14 -10.43
CA GLN A 295 22.78 -13.65 -10.63
C GLN A 295 23.08 -13.32 -12.11
N HIS A 296 22.53 -14.09 -13.05
CA HIS A 296 22.71 -13.93 -14.49
C HIS A 296 21.68 -13.01 -15.18
N GLY A 297 20.82 -12.31 -14.42
CA GLY A 297 19.88 -11.33 -14.99
C GLY A 297 18.39 -11.68 -14.85
N GLY A 298 18.07 -12.81 -14.23
CA GLY A 298 16.70 -13.20 -13.88
C GLY A 298 16.05 -12.21 -12.92
N GLY A 299 14.75 -11.99 -13.10
CA GLY A 299 13.90 -11.30 -12.13
C GLY A 299 13.22 -12.32 -11.21
N LEU A 300 13.23 -12.11 -9.90
CA LEU A 300 12.57 -13.00 -8.95
C LEU A 300 11.51 -12.23 -8.16
N TYR A 301 10.27 -12.70 -8.21
CA TYR A 301 9.19 -12.19 -7.39
C TYR A 301 8.85 -13.17 -6.27
N LEU A 302 8.92 -12.71 -5.02
CA LEU A 302 8.65 -13.49 -3.83
C LEU A 302 7.39 -12.94 -3.15
N ILE A 303 6.35 -13.77 -3.04
CA ILE A 303 5.09 -13.42 -2.39
C ILE A 303 4.95 -14.29 -1.14
N GLY A 304 5.07 -13.65 0.02
CA GLY A 304 4.81 -14.25 1.33
C GLY A 304 3.49 -13.75 1.92
N ASP A 305 3.16 -14.22 3.11
CA ASP A 305 1.90 -13.88 3.77
C ASP A 305 2.07 -13.75 5.30
N HIS A 306 1.00 -13.38 5.99
CA HIS A 306 0.97 -13.24 7.44
C HIS A 306 1.23 -14.55 8.20
N THR A 307 1.72 -14.40 9.43
CA THR A 307 1.78 -15.41 10.52
C THR A 307 2.48 -16.74 10.23
N ASN A 308 3.06 -16.94 9.04
CA ASN A 308 3.58 -18.23 8.58
C ASN A 308 2.49 -19.31 8.48
N VAL A 309 1.26 -18.93 8.14
CA VAL A 309 0.18 -19.87 7.84
C VAL A 309 0.65 -20.87 6.76
N PHE A 310 0.31 -22.15 6.93
CA PHE A 310 0.77 -23.27 6.09
C PHE A 310 2.30 -23.46 5.97
N GLY A 311 3.10 -22.76 6.79
CA GLY A 311 4.56 -22.79 6.70
C GLY A 311 5.14 -21.90 5.60
N MET A 312 4.34 -21.02 5.00
CA MET A 312 4.72 -20.27 3.79
C MET A 312 6.01 -19.49 3.90
N ASN A 313 6.14 -18.67 4.94
CA ASN A 313 7.34 -17.87 5.15
C ASN A 313 8.54 -18.76 5.48
N THR A 314 8.33 -19.91 6.14
CA THR A 314 9.40 -20.87 6.44
C THR A 314 10.01 -21.44 5.16
N PHE A 315 9.18 -21.83 4.20
CA PHE A 315 9.66 -22.36 2.92
C PHE A 315 10.20 -21.26 2.01
N LEU A 316 9.52 -20.11 1.93
CA LEU A 316 9.95 -18.97 1.12
C LEU A 316 11.31 -18.41 1.59
N ASN A 317 11.55 -18.37 2.91
CA ASN A 317 12.82 -17.92 3.48
C ASN A 317 14.02 -18.81 3.12
N GLN A 318 13.81 -20.06 2.67
CA GLN A 318 14.90 -20.89 2.13
C GLN A 318 15.52 -20.27 0.87
N VAL A 319 14.73 -19.53 0.10
CA VAL A 319 15.16 -18.80 -1.10
C VAL A 319 15.45 -17.34 -0.79
N SER A 320 14.56 -16.64 -0.08
CA SER A 320 14.67 -15.19 0.09
C SER A 320 15.88 -14.77 0.92
N GLU A 321 16.29 -15.57 1.91
CA GLU A 321 17.44 -15.25 2.76
C GLU A 321 18.77 -15.32 2.01
N GLU A 322 18.87 -16.07 0.89
CA GLU A 322 20.04 -16.06 -0.01
C GLU A 322 20.28 -14.68 -0.64
N PHE A 323 19.21 -13.89 -0.78
CA PHE A 323 19.24 -12.50 -1.24
C PHE A 323 19.25 -11.50 -0.08
N GLY A 324 19.20 -11.97 1.15
CA GLY A 324 19.28 -11.14 2.34
C GLY A 324 17.95 -10.60 2.85
N ILE A 325 16.82 -11.15 2.40
CA ILE A 325 15.46 -10.74 2.77
C ILE A 325 14.84 -11.83 3.62
N ARG A 326 14.28 -11.48 4.78
CA ARG A 326 13.49 -12.39 5.61
C ARG A 326 12.05 -11.90 5.73
N PHE A 327 11.11 -12.80 5.44
CA PHE A 327 9.70 -12.67 5.78
C PHE A 327 9.50 -13.07 7.24
N ARG A 328 8.99 -12.14 8.06
CA ARG A 328 8.73 -12.39 9.47
C ARG A 328 7.43 -13.17 9.67
N THR A 329 7.27 -13.75 10.86
CA THR A 329 6.09 -14.53 11.23
C THR A 329 5.13 -13.67 12.07
N ASP A 330 4.69 -12.57 11.49
CA ASP A 330 3.80 -11.58 12.10
C ASP A 330 2.63 -11.21 11.19
N ALA A 331 1.70 -10.42 11.71
CA ALA A 331 0.57 -9.85 11.00
C ALA A 331 0.51 -8.34 11.26
N THR A 332 0.27 -7.56 10.22
CA THR A 332 0.24 -6.09 10.32
C THR A 332 -1.18 -5.54 10.32
N TYR A 333 -1.42 -4.54 11.15
CA TYR A 333 -2.69 -3.80 11.22
C TYR A 333 -2.43 -2.30 11.36
N GLU A 334 -3.45 -1.48 11.10
CA GLU A 334 -3.43 -0.05 11.39
C GLU A 334 -3.29 0.20 12.90
N LEU A 335 -2.37 1.10 13.25
CA LEU A 335 -2.08 1.49 14.62
C LEU A 335 -3.17 2.42 15.17
N GLY A 336 -4.08 1.85 15.94
CA GLY A 336 -5.10 2.59 16.70
C GLY A 336 -6.49 2.04 16.46
N THR A 337 -6.82 1.67 15.22
CA THR A 337 -8.09 1.02 14.90
C THR A 337 -7.99 -0.50 14.91
N GLY A 338 -6.82 -1.06 14.56
CA GLY A 338 -6.64 -2.50 14.36
C GLY A 338 -7.24 -3.00 13.04
N ASP A 339 -7.64 -2.09 12.14
CA ASP A 339 -8.14 -2.43 10.80
C ASP A 339 -6.99 -2.80 9.84
N LEU A 340 -7.35 -3.14 8.62
CA LEU A 340 -6.39 -3.33 7.53
C LEU A 340 -5.72 -2.00 7.17
N SER A 341 -4.44 -2.05 6.78
CA SER A 341 -3.67 -0.85 6.50
C SER A 341 -3.85 -0.35 5.06
N THR A 342 -3.57 0.93 4.85
CA THR A 342 -3.56 1.57 3.53
C THR A 342 -2.24 2.26 3.32
N TYR A 343 -1.67 2.12 2.13
CA TYR A 343 -0.51 2.87 1.69
C TYR A 343 -0.86 3.80 0.52
N THR A 344 -0.35 5.03 0.58
CA THR A 344 -0.47 6.02 -0.49
C THR A 344 0.95 6.44 -0.90
N PRO A 345 1.37 6.17 -2.16
CA PRO A 345 2.72 6.50 -2.58
C PRO A 345 3.00 8.01 -2.62
N ASP A 346 4.23 8.39 -2.29
CA ASP A 346 4.71 9.75 -2.48
C ASP A 346 4.86 10.10 -3.98
N LEU A 347 4.53 11.35 -4.35
CA LEU A 347 4.58 11.82 -5.74
C LEU A 347 5.98 11.84 -6.36
N TYR A 348 7.03 12.08 -5.56
CA TYR A 348 8.40 12.32 -6.05
C TYR A 348 9.40 11.23 -5.71
N PHE A 349 9.18 10.48 -4.63
CA PHE A 349 10.17 9.56 -4.06
C PHE A 349 9.68 8.11 -3.98
N SER A 350 8.52 7.81 -4.57
CA SER A 350 8.04 6.43 -4.69
C SER A 350 8.98 5.59 -5.54
N HIS A 351 9.16 4.33 -5.12
CA HIS A 351 9.86 3.33 -5.91
C HIS A 351 9.16 3.15 -7.27
N PRO A 352 9.89 2.84 -8.37
CA PRO A 352 9.30 2.67 -9.71
C PRO A 352 8.08 1.73 -9.75
N VAL A 353 8.11 0.68 -8.93
CA VAL A 353 7.01 -0.28 -8.75
C VAL A 353 5.70 0.39 -8.32
N MET A 354 5.76 1.43 -7.47
CA MET A 354 4.58 2.12 -6.94
C MET A 354 4.11 3.28 -7.82
N ARG A 355 4.78 3.56 -8.95
CA ARG A 355 4.63 4.82 -9.68
C ARG A 355 3.20 5.05 -10.21
N HIS A 356 2.55 3.97 -10.63
CA HIS A 356 1.19 3.98 -11.20
C HIS A 356 0.14 3.48 -10.22
N VAL A 357 0.50 3.33 -8.95
CA VAL A 357 -0.40 2.91 -7.89
C VAL A 357 -0.94 4.18 -7.21
N PRO A 358 -2.23 4.51 -7.35
CA PRO A 358 -2.78 5.70 -6.69
C PRO A 358 -2.91 5.50 -5.18
N ARG A 359 -3.33 4.29 -4.80
CA ARG A 359 -3.58 3.83 -3.44
C ARG A 359 -3.41 2.32 -3.43
N PHE A 360 -2.94 1.78 -2.31
CA PHE A 360 -2.78 0.35 -2.11
C PHE A 360 -3.41 -0.02 -0.76
N GLU A 361 -4.48 -0.80 -0.77
CA GLU A 361 -5.09 -1.29 0.46
C GLU A 361 -4.55 -2.69 0.79
N PHE A 362 -3.99 -2.89 1.97
CA PHE A 362 -3.58 -4.23 2.38
C PHE A 362 -4.80 -5.03 2.83
N MET A 363 -4.67 -6.35 2.75
CA MET A 363 -5.49 -7.28 3.50
C MET A 363 -4.75 -7.54 4.81
N THR A 364 -4.01 -8.64 4.93
CA THR A 364 -3.19 -8.88 6.11
C THR A 364 -1.81 -9.32 5.69
N SER A 365 -0.84 -8.42 5.86
CA SER A 365 0.53 -8.64 5.47
C SER A 365 1.41 -9.07 6.64
N CYS A 366 2.57 -9.66 6.36
CA CYS A 366 3.70 -9.70 7.31
C CYS A 366 4.67 -8.53 7.10
N THR A 367 5.76 -8.50 7.86
CA THR A 367 6.85 -7.54 7.70
C THR A 367 8.14 -8.18 7.18
N LEU A 368 9.00 -7.36 6.57
CA LEU A 368 10.31 -7.76 6.06
C LEU A 368 11.45 -7.23 6.94
N GLU A 369 12.51 -8.03 7.08
CA GLU A 369 13.76 -7.58 7.70
C GLU A 369 14.99 -8.04 6.89
N PRO A 370 16.09 -7.26 6.89
CA PRO A 370 17.33 -7.68 6.25
C PRO A 370 18.09 -8.68 7.14
N THR A 371 18.62 -9.75 6.55
CA THR A 371 19.37 -10.78 7.31
C THR A 371 20.79 -10.35 7.69
N SER A 372 21.31 -9.29 7.08
CA SER A 372 22.65 -8.76 7.35
C SER A 372 22.76 -7.27 7.05
N LEU A 373 23.79 -6.62 7.61
CA LEU A 373 24.12 -5.23 7.27
C LEU A 373 24.38 -5.03 5.77
N SER A 374 24.93 -6.05 5.09
CA SER A 374 25.18 -5.98 3.65
C SER A 374 23.88 -6.01 2.83
N ALA A 375 22.85 -6.70 3.32
CA ALA A 375 21.53 -6.73 2.71
C ALA A 375 20.83 -5.39 2.96
N TYR A 376 20.85 -4.91 4.20
CA TYR A 376 20.34 -3.59 4.60
C TYR A 376 20.83 -2.46 3.68
N LEU A 377 22.13 -2.43 3.34
CA LEU A 377 22.70 -1.37 2.51
C LEU A 377 22.33 -1.46 1.02
N ARG A 378 21.86 -2.62 0.54
CA ARG A 378 21.50 -2.88 -0.85
C ARG A 378 19.99 -2.87 -1.09
N MET A 379 19.21 -2.95 -0.02
CA MET A 379 17.75 -3.09 -0.08
C MET A 379 17.09 -1.75 -0.44
N GLU A 380 16.18 -1.82 -1.39
CA GLU A 380 15.37 -0.71 -1.88
C GLU A 380 13.99 -0.80 -1.23
N ASN A 381 13.57 0.29 -0.57
CA ASN A 381 12.25 0.36 0.05
C ASN A 381 11.17 0.58 -1.01
N ILE A 382 10.25 -0.38 -1.19
CA ILE A 382 9.09 -0.21 -2.08
C ILE A 382 7.91 0.34 -1.29
N ILE A 383 7.54 -0.34 -0.20
CA ILE A 383 6.44 0.07 0.69
C ILE A 383 6.94 0.01 2.14
N ILE A 384 7.05 1.18 2.77
CA ILE A 384 7.15 1.31 4.22
C ILE A 384 5.78 1.77 4.70
N GLY A 385 5.06 0.89 5.38
CA GLY A 385 3.79 1.25 5.99
C GLY A 385 4.01 2.19 7.16
N ASP A 386 3.27 3.29 7.19
CA ASP A 386 3.20 4.17 8.34
C ASP A 386 2.10 3.73 9.30
N ARG A 387 2.26 4.07 10.59
CA ARG A 387 1.26 3.78 11.63
C ARG A 387 0.81 2.32 11.61
N LEU A 388 1.76 1.40 11.58
CA LEU A 388 1.47 -0.02 11.65
C LEU A 388 1.74 -0.56 13.03
N ILE A 389 0.97 -1.58 13.42
CA ILE A 389 1.33 -2.53 14.47
C ILE A 389 1.64 -3.88 13.83
N SER A 390 2.73 -4.51 14.24
CA SER A 390 3.14 -5.87 13.88
C SER A 390 2.92 -6.78 15.09
N GLU A 391 1.94 -7.66 14.96
CA GLU A 391 1.57 -8.67 15.95
C GLU A 391 2.25 -10.00 15.60
N PRO A 392 3.06 -10.58 16.49
CA PRO A 392 3.65 -11.89 16.23
C PRO A 392 2.59 -12.99 16.23
N GLY A 393 2.75 -13.97 15.32
CA GLY A 393 1.82 -15.10 15.22
C GLY A 393 1.76 -15.99 16.48
N THR A 394 0.70 -16.79 16.60
CA THR A 394 0.50 -17.75 17.70
C THR A 394 0.03 -19.11 17.19
N TYR A 395 0.54 -20.21 17.75
CA TYR A 395 0.08 -21.55 17.38
C TYR A 395 -1.20 -22.00 18.12
N SER A 396 -1.85 -21.09 18.85
CA SER A 396 -3.05 -21.39 19.64
C SER A 396 -4.36 -21.21 18.87
N THR A 397 -4.32 -20.66 17.66
CA THR A 397 -5.51 -20.32 16.85
C THR A 397 -5.36 -20.86 15.43
N GLU A 398 -6.49 -20.95 14.74
CA GLU A 398 -6.50 -21.19 13.30
C GLU A 398 -5.87 -19.99 12.57
N ASN A 399 -5.06 -20.27 11.54
CA ASN A 399 -4.28 -19.27 10.78
C ASN A 399 -3.29 -18.43 11.61
N PHE A 400 -3.05 -18.82 12.86
CA PHE A 400 -2.05 -18.27 13.76
C PHE A 400 -2.19 -16.78 14.13
N PHE A 401 -3.38 -16.21 13.99
CA PHE A 401 -3.67 -14.86 14.47
C PHE A 401 -3.84 -14.81 15.99
N ARG A 402 -3.34 -13.75 16.63
CA ARG A 402 -3.65 -13.51 18.04
C ARG A 402 -5.06 -12.94 18.19
N GLU A 403 -5.70 -13.23 19.33
CA GLU A 403 -6.99 -12.64 19.68
C GLU A 403 -6.89 -11.13 20.00
N SER A 404 -5.71 -10.67 20.45
CA SER A 404 -5.46 -9.25 20.76
C SER A 404 -4.47 -8.67 19.76
N ILE A 405 -4.82 -7.50 19.19
CA ILE A 405 -4.06 -6.78 18.15
C ILE A 405 -3.15 -5.69 18.76
N ALA A 406 -2.96 -5.67 20.09
CA ALA A 406 -2.17 -4.64 20.78
C ALA A 406 -1.41 -5.19 21.99
N SER A 407 -0.65 -6.27 21.77
CA SER A 407 0.15 -6.90 22.83
C SER A 407 1.42 -6.08 23.14
N PRO A 408 1.96 -6.13 24.37
CA PRO A 408 3.17 -5.36 24.73
C PRO A 408 4.45 -5.83 24.03
N ASP A 409 4.46 -7.07 23.53
CA ASP A 409 5.53 -7.61 22.67
C ASP A 409 5.40 -7.18 21.20
N SER A 410 4.31 -6.54 20.82
CA SER A 410 4.09 -6.07 19.46
C SER A 410 4.96 -4.88 19.11
N GLU A 411 5.40 -4.85 17.86
CA GLU A 411 6.20 -3.76 17.29
C GLU A 411 5.26 -2.77 16.62
N TYR A 412 5.59 -1.49 16.60
CA TYR A 412 4.77 -0.49 15.91
C TYR A 412 5.60 0.66 15.36
N GLY A 413 5.08 1.34 14.35
CA GLY A 413 5.73 2.49 13.73
C GLY A 413 5.79 2.36 12.22
N TYR A 414 6.99 2.53 11.67
CA TYR A 414 7.26 2.43 10.23
C TYR A 414 7.76 1.04 9.89
N LEU A 415 6.94 0.16 9.32
CA LEU A 415 7.30 -1.24 9.08
C LEU A 415 7.44 -1.51 7.57
N LEU A 416 8.44 -2.29 7.18
CA LEU A 416 8.66 -2.64 5.78
C LEU A 416 7.72 -3.76 5.33
N GLN A 417 6.88 -3.49 4.32
CA GLN A 417 5.92 -4.45 3.76
C GLN A 417 6.29 -4.86 2.31
N SER A 418 7.15 -4.10 1.64
CA SER A 418 7.68 -4.50 0.33
C SER A 418 9.05 -3.92 0.07
N ALA A 419 9.92 -4.72 -0.53
CA ALA A 419 11.29 -4.35 -0.81
C ALA A 419 11.83 -4.95 -2.10
N ALA A 420 12.81 -4.29 -2.70
CA ALA A 420 13.60 -4.81 -3.80
C ALA A 420 15.07 -4.96 -3.41
N ILE A 421 15.79 -5.81 -4.12
CA ILE A 421 17.26 -5.85 -4.07
C ILE A 421 17.83 -6.18 -5.45
N THR A 422 18.95 -5.54 -5.78
CA THR A 422 19.77 -5.90 -6.94
C THR A 422 20.77 -6.99 -6.57
N TYR A 423 20.84 -8.06 -7.37
CA TYR A 423 21.75 -9.19 -7.13
C TYR A 423 22.38 -9.66 -8.43
N GLY A 424 23.70 -9.51 -8.55
CA GLY A 424 24.39 -9.73 -9.82
C GLY A 424 23.80 -8.84 -10.91
N SER A 425 23.47 -9.44 -12.05
CA SER A 425 22.78 -8.75 -13.15
C SER A 425 21.25 -8.72 -13.00
N GLY A 426 20.67 -9.41 -12.02
CA GLY A 426 19.22 -9.53 -11.83
C GLY A 426 18.67 -8.75 -10.64
N ARG A 427 17.38 -8.95 -10.38
CA ARG A 427 16.59 -8.20 -9.41
C ARG A 427 15.65 -9.12 -8.66
N VAL A 428 15.40 -8.82 -7.40
CA VAL A 428 14.44 -9.54 -6.55
C VAL A 428 13.47 -8.52 -5.98
N VAL A 429 12.18 -8.86 -5.97
CA VAL A 429 11.13 -8.12 -5.26
C VAL A 429 10.48 -9.06 -4.25
N ALA A 430 10.30 -8.58 -3.03
CA ALA A 430 9.60 -9.26 -1.96
C ALA A 430 8.34 -8.47 -1.57
N PHE A 431 7.23 -9.18 -1.41
CA PHE A 431 5.93 -8.59 -1.07
C PHE A 431 5.18 -9.49 -0.09
N THR A 432 4.57 -8.89 0.93
CA THR A 432 4.19 -9.58 2.18
C THR A 432 2.71 -9.89 2.34
N ASP A 433 1.88 -9.63 1.34
CA ASP A 433 0.43 -9.90 1.38
C ASP A 433 0.02 -10.70 0.14
N SER A 434 -0.40 -11.95 0.33
CA SER A 434 -0.83 -12.76 -0.80
C SER A 434 -2.28 -12.47 -1.21
N THR A 435 -3.11 -12.08 -0.26
CA THR A 435 -4.57 -12.07 -0.47
C THR A 435 -4.98 -11.05 -1.53
N VAL A 436 -4.23 -9.95 -1.68
CA VAL A 436 -4.50 -8.89 -2.67
C VAL A 436 -4.44 -9.34 -4.14
N PHE A 437 -3.86 -10.50 -4.44
CA PHE A 437 -3.86 -11.07 -5.79
C PHE A 437 -4.97 -12.11 -6.01
N SER A 438 -5.82 -12.32 -5.01
CA SER A 438 -6.99 -13.20 -5.15
C SER A 438 -7.99 -12.64 -6.16
N SER A 439 -8.62 -13.52 -6.92
CA SER A 439 -9.59 -13.18 -7.97
C SER A 439 -10.75 -12.31 -7.47
N PHE A 440 -11.13 -12.38 -6.19
CA PHE A 440 -12.18 -11.52 -5.64
C PHE A 440 -11.80 -10.03 -5.53
N CYS A 441 -10.52 -9.69 -5.44
CA CYS A 441 -10.09 -8.32 -5.16
C CYS A 441 -8.99 -7.77 -6.07
N LEU A 442 -8.37 -8.60 -6.92
CA LEU A 442 -7.29 -8.21 -7.82
C LEU A 442 -7.55 -6.88 -8.55
N PHE A 443 -8.77 -6.69 -9.03
CA PHE A 443 -9.14 -5.51 -9.81
C PHE A 443 -9.67 -4.36 -8.96
N THR A 444 -9.33 -4.31 -7.68
CA THR A 444 -9.58 -3.18 -6.79
C THR A 444 -8.27 -2.39 -6.53
N ASP A 445 -8.16 -1.71 -5.39
CA ASP A 445 -7.19 -0.65 -5.03
C ASP A 445 -5.73 -0.88 -5.46
N GLY A 446 -5.43 -0.60 -6.73
CA GLY A 446 -4.08 -0.49 -7.26
C GLY A 446 -3.28 -1.80 -7.38
N TYR A 447 -3.86 -2.98 -7.09
CA TYR A 447 -3.12 -4.26 -7.11
C TYR A 447 -2.64 -4.67 -8.49
N SER A 448 -3.48 -4.45 -9.51
CA SER A 448 -3.10 -4.63 -10.93
C SER A 448 -1.95 -3.69 -11.31
N SER A 449 -2.06 -2.40 -11.00
CA SER A 449 -0.98 -1.41 -11.23
C SER A 449 0.31 -1.79 -10.51
N PHE A 450 0.23 -2.28 -9.28
CA PHE A 450 1.38 -2.75 -8.50
C PHE A 450 2.03 -3.95 -9.18
N THR A 451 1.24 -4.95 -9.58
CA THR A 451 1.73 -6.13 -10.33
C THR A 451 2.50 -5.69 -11.58
N LEU A 452 1.93 -4.80 -12.40
CA LEU A 452 2.60 -4.30 -13.61
C LEU A 452 3.89 -3.55 -13.30
N GLY A 453 3.92 -2.78 -12.21
CA GLY A 453 5.11 -2.11 -11.72
C GLY A 453 6.22 -3.09 -11.29
N VAL A 454 5.85 -4.15 -10.57
CA VAL A 454 6.77 -5.25 -10.20
C VAL A 454 7.31 -5.92 -11.46
N MET A 455 6.45 -6.28 -12.41
CA MET A 455 6.88 -6.97 -13.62
C MET A 455 7.80 -6.11 -14.48
N ASP A 456 7.50 -4.82 -14.72
CA ASP A 456 8.40 -3.97 -15.51
C ASP A 456 9.75 -3.73 -14.80
N TYR A 457 9.75 -3.68 -13.46
CA TYR A 457 10.99 -3.58 -12.67
C TYR A 457 11.84 -4.85 -12.77
N LEU A 458 11.23 -6.02 -12.65
CA LEU A 458 11.90 -7.34 -12.73
C LEU A 458 12.28 -7.73 -14.17
N ASN A 459 11.59 -7.18 -15.17
CA ASN A 459 11.86 -7.39 -16.59
C ASN A 459 13.10 -6.64 -17.11
N ARG A 460 14.09 -6.39 -16.24
CA ARG A 460 15.31 -5.65 -16.56
C ARG A 460 16.56 -6.34 -16.04
N THR A 461 17.69 -6.11 -16.70
CA THR A 461 19.03 -6.50 -16.26
C THR A 461 19.82 -5.28 -15.82
N ASN A 462 20.55 -5.39 -14.71
CA ASN A 462 21.31 -4.28 -14.15
C ASN A 462 22.54 -3.94 -14.99
N SER A 463 22.80 -2.64 -15.12
CA SER A 463 24.05 -2.10 -15.68
C SER A 463 25.21 -2.30 -14.71
N SER A 464 26.40 -2.59 -15.22
CA SER A 464 27.65 -2.64 -14.44
C SER A 464 28.78 -1.85 -15.13
N PRO A 465 29.29 -0.76 -14.54
CA PRO A 465 28.83 -0.12 -13.30
C PRO A 465 27.49 0.60 -13.50
N SER A 466 26.66 0.66 -12.45
CA SER A 466 25.42 1.44 -12.47
C SER A 466 25.71 2.95 -12.44
N LEU A 467 24.80 3.76 -12.99
CA LEU A 467 24.94 5.22 -12.96
C LEU A 467 25.00 5.74 -11.52
N ASN A 468 24.24 5.14 -10.60
CA ASN A 468 24.24 5.45 -9.18
C ASN A 468 25.63 5.34 -8.55
N MET A 469 26.38 4.27 -8.87
CA MET A 469 27.76 4.09 -8.38
C MET A 469 28.69 5.18 -8.90
N ILE A 470 28.57 5.55 -10.17
CA ILE A 470 29.37 6.63 -10.77
C ILE A 470 29.06 7.96 -10.06
N LEU A 471 27.78 8.28 -9.86
CA LEU A 471 27.33 9.48 -9.16
C LEU A 471 27.81 9.51 -7.70
N PHE A 472 27.80 8.36 -7.02
CA PHE A 472 28.32 8.24 -5.66
C PHE A 472 29.82 8.53 -5.60
N VAL A 473 30.62 7.94 -6.49
CA VAL A 473 32.07 8.21 -6.56
C VAL A 473 32.36 9.68 -6.88
N LEU A 474 31.61 10.28 -7.81
CA LEU A 474 31.72 11.71 -8.11
C LEU A 474 31.40 12.57 -6.88
N SER A 475 30.36 12.22 -6.12
CA SER A 475 30.01 12.92 -4.88
C SER A 475 31.18 12.87 -3.87
N LEU A 476 31.87 11.74 -3.73
CA LEU A 476 33.02 11.62 -2.83
C LEU A 476 34.19 12.51 -3.29
N VAL A 477 34.46 12.55 -4.60
CA VAL A 477 35.48 13.43 -5.18
C VAL A 477 35.15 14.90 -4.90
N PHE A 478 33.91 15.33 -5.15
CA PHE A 478 33.49 16.70 -4.86
C PHE A 478 33.56 17.03 -3.38
N PHE A 479 33.19 16.10 -2.49
CA PHE A 479 33.32 16.27 -1.05
C PHE A 479 34.76 16.55 -0.63
N ILE A 480 35.73 15.78 -1.13
CA ILE A 480 37.16 15.99 -0.86
C ILE A 480 37.61 17.36 -1.38
N CYS A 481 37.23 17.74 -2.59
CA CYS A 481 37.54 19.05 -3.16
C CYS A 481 36.99 20.20 -2.30
N VAL A 482 35.73 20.11 -1.87
CA VAL A 482 35.08 21.11 -0.99
C VAL A 482 35.79 21.18 0.36
N ALA A 483 36.10 20.02 0.97
CA ALA A 483 36.78 19.96 2.27
C ALA A 483 38.17 20.60 2.22
N LEU A 484 38.95 20.35 1.16
CA LEU A 484 40.27 20.94 0.95
C LEU A 484 40.19 22.46 0.69
N LEU A 485 39.24 22.89 -0.14
CA LEU A 485 39.04 24.29 -0.51
C LEU A 485 38.60 25.14 0.70
N LEU A 486 37.67 24.61 1.51
CA LEU A 486 37.05 25.32 2.63
C LEU A 486 37.74 25.09 3.98
N ARG A 487 38.86 24.35 4.05
CA ARG A 487 39.55 24.02 5.31
C ARG A 487 39.94 25.23 6.18
N THR A 488 40.13 26.40 5.57
CA THR A 488 40.49 27.66 6.25
C THR A 488 39.33 28.63 6.37
N THR A 489 38.16 28.29 5.84
CA THR A 489 36.97 29.16 5.80
C THR A 489 36.25 29.11 7.15
N ASN A 490 35.55 30.21 7.50
CA ASN A 490 34.76 30.25 8.72
C ASN A 490 33.63 29.21 8.67
N ARG A 491 33.43 28.45 9.76
CA ARG A 491 32.40 27.40 9.88
C ARG A 491 31.00 27.90 9.62
N LEU A 492 30.67 29.12 10.07
CA LEU A 492 29.36 29.70 9.85
C LEU A 492 29.11 29.95 8.35
N GLN A 493 30.13 30.42 7.63
CA GLN A 493 30.06 30.62 6.19
C GLN A 493 29.88 29.28 5.46
N ILE A 494 30.64 28.24 5.84
CA ILE A 494 30.48 26.89 5.27
C ILE A 494 29.06 26.38 5.47
N LEU A 495 28.52 26.51 6.69
CA LEU A 495 27.16 26.09 7.02
C LEU A 495 26.12 26.79 6.14
N TRP A 496 26.22 28.12 5.98
CA TRP A 496 25.33 28.88 5.10
C TRP A 496 25.47 28.47 3.62
N MET A 497 26.68 28.19 3.15
CA MET A 497 26.89 27.71 1.79
C MET A 497 26.22 26.36 1.55
N PHE A 498 26.36 25.40 2.48
CA PHE A 498 25.66 24.12 2.39
C PHE A 498 24.14 24.27 2.50
N LEU A 499 23.65 25.16 3.37
CA LEU A 499 22.23 25.41 3.50
C LEU A 499 21.66 25.97 2.17
N PHE A 500 22.22 27.04 1.62
CA PHE A 500 21.65 27.66 0.41
C PHE A 500 21.92 26.86 -0.86
N ALA A 501 23.19 26.54 -1.15
CA ALA A 501 23.53 25.81 -2.37
C ALA A 501 23.09 24.35 -2.31
N GLY A 502 23.16 23.70 -1.15
CA GLY A 502 22.69 22.33 -0.98
C GLY A 502 21.17 22.21 -1.10
N LEU A 503 20.39 23.10 -0.47
CA LEU A 503 18.93 23.09 -0.64
C LEU A 503 18.53 23.36 -2.09
N LEU A 504 19.16 24.34 -2.76
CA LEU A 504 18.90 24.60 -4.17
C LEU A 504 19.24 23.40 -5.06
N ALA A 505 20.40 22.78 -4.82
CA ALA A 505 20.84 21.60 -5.57
C ALA A 505 19.90 20.42 -5.38
N PHE A 506 19.46 20.15 -4.16
CA PHE A 506 18.47 19.10 -3.86
C PHE A 506 17.12 19.41 -4.51
N TYR A 507 16.63 20.65 -4.37
CA TYR A 507 15.36 21.10 -4.95
C TYR A 507 15.31 20.94 -6.47
N LEU A 508 16.43 21.11 -7.17
CA LEU A 508 16.51 20.90 -8.62
C LEU A 508 16.78 19.43 -9.00
N ALA A 509 17.68 18.76 -8.30
CA ALA A 509 18.12 17.41 -8.65
C ALA A 509 17.07 16.34 -8.33
N ALA A 510 16.37 16.44 -7.19
CA ALA A 510 15.41 15.43 -6.78
C ALA A 510 14.23 15.27 -7.77
N PRO A 511 13.52 16.35 -8.18
CA PRO A 511 12.45 16.23 -9.18
C PRO A 511 12.97 15.78 -10.55
N LEU A 512 14.20 16.19 -10.93
CA LEU A 512 14.83 15.73 -12.16
C LEU A 512 15.09 14.22 -12.13
N CYS A 513 15.63 13.68 -11.02
CA CYS A 513 15.82 12.24 -10.85
C CYS A 513 14.49 11.50 -10.96
N SER A 514 13.45 11.98 -10.25
CA SER A 514 12.10 11.43 -10.35
C SER A 514 11.58 11.43 -11.79
N HIS A 515 11.71 12.56 -12.50
CA HIS A 515 11.28 12.67 -13.89
C HIS A 515 12.02 11.71 -14.83
N LEU A 516 13.36 11.61 -14.70
CA LEU A 516 14.17 10.70 -15.51
C LEU A 516 13.83 9.24 -15.23
N THR A 517 13.59 8.88 -13.97
CA THR A 517 13.10 7.55 -13.58
C THR A 517 11.74 7.28 -14.23
N ASN A 518 10.81 8.23 -14.25
CA ASN A 518 9.48 8.05 -14.86
C ASN A 518 9.54 7.80 -16.37
N LEU A 519 10.46 8.49 -17.06
CA LEU A 519 10.69 8.23 -18.48
C LEU A 519 11.27 6.84 -18.73
N ALA A 520 12.00 6.29 -17.76
CA ALA A 520 12.64 4.99 -17.87
C ALA A 520 11.70 3.81 -17.57
N TYR A 521 10.63 4.03 -16.79
CA TYR A 521 9.62 3.04 -16.39
C TYR A 521 8.22 3.46 -16.86
N PRO A 522 7.92 3.37 -18.17
CA PRO A 522 6.56 3.56 -18.67
C PRO A 522 5.66 2.38 -18.27
N PRO A 523 4.32 2.57 -18.23
CA PRO A 523 3.41 1.47 -17.97
C PRO A 523 3.56 0.37 -19.04
N PRO A 524 3.49 -0.92 -18.67
CA PRO A 524 3.48 -2.02 -19.63
C PRO A 524 2.34 -1.88 -20.63
N MET A 525 2.61 -2.23 -21.88
CA MET A 525 1.58 -2.26 -22.92
C MET A 525 0.71 -3.52 -22.77
N THR A 526 -0.56 -3.40 -23.12
CA THR A 526 -1.46 -4.56 -23.25
C THR A 526 -1.31 -5.13 -24.67
N SER A 527 -1.24 -6.45 -24.76
CA SER A 527 -1.07 -7.24 -25.99
C SER A 527 -2.37 -7.89 -26.49
N THR A 528 -3.37 -8.04 -25.61
CA THR A 528 -4.71 -8.56 -25.90
C THR A 528 -5.78 -7.54 -25.47
N GLU A 529 -6.95 -7.58 -26.11
CA GLU A 529 -8.09 -6.71 -25.79
C GLU A 529 -9.11 -7.47 -24.93
N SER A 530 -8.70 -7.96 -23.75
CA SER A 530 -9.67 -8.50 -22.78
C SER A 530 -10.70 -7.41 -22.46
N PRO A 531 -12.01 -7.68 -22.64
CA PRO A 531 -13.03 -6.65 -22.57
C PRO A 531 -13.12 -6.06 -21.16
N GLN A 532 -12.94 -4.74 -21.06
CA GLN A 532 -12.93 -4.00 -19.81
C GLN A 532 -14.34 -3.53 -19.43
N VAL A 533 -14.74 -3.76 -18.18
CA VAL A 533 -15.99 -3.24 -17.60
C VAL A 533 -15.69 -2.24 -16.50
N TYR A 534 -16.12 -0.99 -16.69
CA TYR A 534 -15.90 0.09 -15.75
C TYR A 534 -17.17 0.40 -14.96
N PHE A 535 -17.05 0.30 -13.64
CA PHE A 535 -18.07 0.77 -12.71
C PHE A 535 -17.82 2.23 -12.39
N GLU A 536 -18.72 3.08 -12.87
CA GLU A 536 -18.63 4.53 -12.82
C GLU A 536 -19.11 5.03 -11.45
N GLN A 537 -18.30 5.80 -10.71
CA GLN A 537 -18.58 6.21 -9.33
C GLN A 537 -19.01 7.67 -9.15
N GLN A 538 -18.91 8.51 -10.18
CA GLN A 538 -19.33 9.92 -10.12
C GLN A 538 -20.84 10.05 -9.97
N HIS A 539 -21.62 9.23 -10.68
CA HIS A 539 -23.08 9.29 -10.66
C HIS A 539 -23.72 8.14 -9.88
N SER A 540 -23.08 6.97 -9.85
CA SER A 540 -23.57 5.81 -9.12
C SER A 540 -23.51 6.03 -7.61
N SER A 541 -24.60 5.67 -6.91
CA SER A 541 -24.62 5.66 -5.44
C SER A 541 -24.31 4.28 -4.83
N ALA A 542 -24.08 3.27 -5.67
CA ALA A 542 -23.72 1.93 -5.25
C ALA A 542 -22.34 1.86 -4.59
N ASN A 543 -22.24 1.12 -3.49
CA ASN A 543 -20.95 0.77 -2.90
C ASN A 543 -20.38 -0.49 -3.59
N ILE A 544 -19.08 -0.49 -3.86
CA ILE A 544 -18.36 -1.66 -4.37
C ILE A 544 -17.23 -1.96 -3.40
N SER A 545 -17.51 -2.83 -2.44
CA SER A 545 -16.54 -3.37 -1.50
C SER A 545 -16.51 -4.87 -1.60
N VAL A 546 -15.32 -5.42 -1.84
CA VAL A 546 -15.06 -6.87 -1.96
C VAL A 546 -14.27 -7.42 -0.77
N LYS A 547 -14.04 -6.60 0.26
CA LYS A 547 -13.29 -7.01 1.44
C LYS A 547 -14.04 -8.11 2.19
N PRO A 548 -13.33 -9.10 2.78
CA PRO A 548 -13.97 -10.09 3.63
C PRO A 548 -14.77 -9.50 4.79
N THR A 549 -14.35 -8.34 5.31
CA THR A 549 -15.08 -7.62 6.36
C THR A 549 -16.34 -6.91 5.87
N ALA A 550 -16.47 -6.66 4.56
CA ALA A 550 -17.65 -6.02 3.99
C ALA A 550 -18.92 -6.83 4.25
N SER A 551 -18.83 -8.17 4.32
CA SER A 551 -19.97 -9.04 4.62
C SER A 551 -20.56 -8.85 6.03
N LEU A 552 -19.82 -8.18 6.94
CA LEU A 552 -20.27 -7.88 8.30
C LEU A 552 -21.08 -6.57 8.40
N GLY A 553 -21.13 -5.77 7.33
CA GLY A 553 -21.84 -4.48 7.27
C GLY A 553 -23.25 -4.56 6.70
N ASP A 554 -23.84 -3.39 6.43
CA ASP A 554 -25.10 -3.30 5.68
C ASP A 554 -24.84 -3.58 4.19
N ASN A 555 -25.30 -4.74 3.73
CA ASN A 555 -25.08 -5.22 2.36
C ASN A 555 -26.19 -4.80 1.38
N THR A 556 -27.16 -4.00 1.81
CA THR A 556 -28.32 -3.63 0.97
C THR A 556 -27.95 -2.70 -0.19
N ASN A 557 -26.84 -1.96 -0.08
CA ASN A 557 -26.30 -1.10 -1.14
C ASN A 557 -24.86 -1.48 -1.57
N ASN A 558 -24.38 -2.67 -1.19
CA ASN A 558 -23.09 -3.19 -1.65
C ASN A 558 -23.29 -4.09 -2.87
N TYR A 559 -22.47 -3.94 -3.90
CA TYR A 559 -22.54 -4.67 -5.17
C TYR A 559 -21.20 -5.37 -5.48
N GLY A 560 -20.48 -5.79 -4.42
CA GLY A 560 -19.17 -6.43 -4.55
C GLY A 560 -19.25 -7.75 -5.30
N THR A 561 -20.31 -8.55 -5.09
CA THR A 561 -20.47 -9.83 -5.76
C THR A 561 -20.76 -9.66 -7.24
N PHE A 562 -21.66 -8.73 -7.60
CA PHE A 562 -21.92 -8.36 -9.00
C PHE A 562 -20.64 -7.86 -9.69
N TYR A 563 -19.86 -7.03 -9.01
CA TYR A 563 -18.57 -6.57 -9.51
C TYR A 563 -17.62 -7.74 -9.84
N VAL A 564 -17.46 -8.69 -8.92
CA VAL A 564 -16.56 -9.84 -9.11
C VAL A 564 -17.10 -10.82 -10.14
N TRP A 565 -18.42 -11.01 -10.23
CA TRP A 565 -19.04 -12.00 -11.13
C TRP A 565 -18.93 -11.66 -12.60
N THR A 566 -18.65 -10.40 -12.94
CA THR A 566 -18.25 -10.01 -14.31
C THR A 566 -17.04 -10.81 -14.82
N GLN A 567 -16.12 -11.20 -13.94
CA GLN A 567 -14.95 -12.03 -14.29
C GLN A 567 -15.35 -13.44 -14.75
N ARG A 568 -16.48 -13.98 -14.26
CA ARG A 568 -16.96 -15.33 -14.60
C ARG A 568 -17.43 -15.45 -16.06
N VAL A 569 -17.65 -14.32 -16.73
CA VAL A 569 -17.98 -14.23 -18.16
C VAL A 569 -16.84 -13.61 -18.97
N GLY A 570 -15.62 -13.57 -18.43
CA GLY A 570 -14.41 -13.14 -19.15
C GLY A 570 -14.19 -11.62 -19.22
N LEU A 571 -14.93 -10.83 -18.44
CA LEU A 571 -14.72 -9.38 -18.36
C LEU A 571 -13.67 -9.03 -17.30
N VAL A 572 -12.95 -7.94 -17.52
CA VAL A 572 -12.00 -7.39 -16.54
C VAL A 572 -12.64 -6.16 -15.88
N PRO A 573 -13.08 -6.25 -14.62
CA PRO A 573 -13.72 -5.12 -13.96
C PRO A 573 -12.72 -4.05 -13.52
N SER A 574 -13.18 -2.81 -13.39
CA SER A 574 -12.42 -1.68 -12.85
C SER A 574 -13.33 -0.62 -12.27
N LEU A 575 -12.81 0.15 -11.31
CA LEU A 575 -13.50 1.31 -10.74
C LEU A 575 -13.04 2.60 -11.43
N ALA A 576 -13.98 3.39 -11.94
CA ALA A 576 -13.71 4.74 -12.45
C ALA A 576 -14.30 5.79 -11.52
N SER A 577 -13.46 6.69 -11.01
CA SER A 577 -13.89 7.82 -10.17
C SER A 577 -14.64 8.90 -10.94
N THR A 578 -14.46 8.97 -12.26
CA THR A 578 -15.13 9.92 -13.15
C THR A 578 -15.68 9.24 -14.39
N LEU A 579 -16.78 9.77 -14.92
CA LEU A 579 -17.38 9.31 -16.16
C LEU A 579 -16.41 9.43 -17.34
N HIS A 580 -15.61 10.51 -17.36
CA HIS A 580 -14.61 10.73 -18.38
C HIS A 580 -13.55 9.62 -18.41
N ASP A 581 -13.09 9.15 -17.26
CA ASP A 581 -12.11 8.06 -17.21
C ASP A 581 -12.73 6.71 -17.59
N ALA A 582 -13.99 6.47 -17.23
CA ALA A 582 -14.72 5.28 -17.68
C ALA A 582 -14.79 5.20 -19.22
N THR A 583 -15.04 6.31 -19.92
CA THR A 583 -15.23 6.30 -21.39
C THR A 583 -13.96 6.13 -22.23
N LYS A 584 -12.75 6.21 -21.64
CA LYS A 584 -11.50 6.14 -22.41
C LYS A 584 -11.11 4.74 -22.86
N ASN A 585 -11.26 3.76 -21.97
CA ASN A 585 -10.67 2.43 -22.11
C ASN A 585 -11.69 1.30 -21.79
N SER A 586 -12.98 1.61 -21.72
CA SER A 586 -14.02 0.61 -21.42
C SER A 586 -14.66 0.07 -22.69
N ASN A 587 -15.04 -1.20 -22.63
CA ASN A 587 -16.00 -1.80 -23.56
C ASN A 587 -17.42 -1.69 -22.99
N LEU A 588 -17.55 -1.76 -21.66
CA LEU A 588 -18.81 -1.61 -20.94
C LEU A 588 -18.66 -0.63 -19.78
N ILE A 589 -19.59 0.32 -19.66
CA ILE A 589 -19.78 1.16 -18.48
C ILE A 589 -20.98 0.64 -17.70
N VAL A 590 -20.86 0.53 -16.38
CA VAL A 590 -21.95 0.15 -15.48
C VAL A 590 -22.25 1.34 -14.56
N ILE A 591 -23.51 1.79 -14.57
CA ILE A 591 -24.03 2.84 -13.68
C ILE A 591 -25.12 2.20 -12.81
N ILE A 592 -24.95 2.22 -11.49
CA ILE A 592 -25.88 1.60 -10.54
C ILE A 592 -26.44 2.66 -9.59
N ASN A 593 -27.76 2.75 -9.53
CA ASN A 593 -28.49 3.71 -8.69
C ASN A 593 -27.98 5.13 -8.90
N PRO A 594 -28.13 5.69 -10.12
CA PRO A 594 -27.67 7.05 -10.39
C PRO A 594 -28.40 8.04 -9.47
N ALA A 595 -27.65 8.83 -8.70
CA ALA A 595 -28.21 9.76 -7.72
C ALA A 595 -27.66 11.20 -7.87
N GLN A 596 -26.60 11.38 -8.66
CA GLN A 596 -26.09 12.70 -9.03
C GLN A 596 -26.63 13.11 -10.41
N PRO A 597 -26.90 14.40 -10.64
CA PRO A 597 -27.43 14.88 -11.91
C PRO A 597 -26.39 14.74 -13.02
N PHE A 598 -26.85 14.49 -14.25
CA PHE A 598 -25.98 14.43 -15.43
C PHE A 598 -25.87 15.80 -16.09
N SER A 599 -24.65 16.30 -16.29
CA SER A 599 -24.45 17.54 -17.03
C SER A 599 -24.65 17.34 -18.54
N GLU A 600 -24.87 18.43 -19.29
CA GLU A 600 -24.93 18.35 -20.76
C GLU A 600 -23.63 17.78 -21.36
N THR A 601 -22.49 18.00 -20.71
CA THR A 601 -21.21 17.42 -21.13
C THR A 601 -21.15 15.92 -20.89
N ASP A 602 -21.71 15.43 -19.78
CA ASP A 602 -21.77 13.99 -19.46
C ASP A 602 -22.65 13.25 -20.46
N ILE A 603 -23.84 13.81 -20.76
CA ILE A 603 -24.76 13.23 -21.74
C ILE A 603 -24.10 13.16 -23.13
N LYS A 604 -23.47 14.25 -23.59
CA LYS A 604 -22.75 14.26 -24.87
C LYS A 604 -21.62 13.24 -24.92
N LEU A 605 -20.89 13.09 -23.82
CA LEU A 605 -19.80 12.14 -23.71
C LEU A 605 -20.32 10.70 -23.80
N LEU A 606 -21.37 10.34 -23.06
CA LEU A 606 -22.00 9.02 -23.12
C LEU A 606 -22.64 8.72 -24.47
N THR A 607 -23.33 9.68 -25.07
CA THR A 607 -23.88 9.54 -26.42
C THR A 607 -22.76 9.27 -27.42
N SER A 608 -21.68 10.05 -27.38
CA SER A 608 -20.53 9.84 -28.27
C SER A 608 -19.88 8.48 -28.04
N TYR A 609 -19.73 8.04 -26.79
CA TYR A 609 -19.17 6.74 -26.44
C TYR A 609 -20.00 5.59 -27.02
N LEU A 610 -21.33 5.67 -26.90
CA LEU A 610 -22.26 4.69 -27.49
C LEU A 610 -22.24 4.73 -29.03
N GLU A 611 -22.17 5.92 -29.65
CA GLU A 611 -22.08 6.08 -31.12
C GLU A 611 -20.75 5.57 -31.72
N THR A 612 -19.71 5.47 -30.89
CA THR A 612 -18.42 4.86 -31.23
C THR A 612 -18.36 3.35 -30.93
N GLY A 613 -19.47 2.73 -30.53
CA GLY A 613 -19.56 1.29 -30.29
C GLY A 613 -19.36 0.87 -28.83
N GLY A 614 -19.24 1.81 -27.90
CA GLY A 614 -19.22 1.50 -26.47
C GLY A 614 -20.58 0.97 -25.98
N HIS A 615 -20.57 0.28 -24.85
CA HIS A 615 -21.78 -0.26 -24.23
C HIS A 615 -22.04 0.30 -22.83
N LEU A 616 -23.31 0.45 -22.46
CA LEU A 616 -23.75 0.98 -21.17
C LEU A 616 -24.81 0.07 -20.53
N LEU A 617 -24.57 -0.37 -19.30
CA LEU A 617 -25.55 -1.00 -18.43
C LEU A 617 -25.96 -0.01 -17.33
N LEU A 618 -27.22 0.42 -17.35
CA LEU A 618 -27.79 1.26 -16.30
C LEU A 618 -28.76 0.45 -15.46
N MET A 619 -28.54 0.43 -14.15
CA MET A 619 -29.39 -0.26 -13.18
C MET A 619 -29.93 0.74 -12.18
N ASP A 620 -31.22 0.65 -11.86
CA ASP A 620 -31.86 1.51 -10.87
C ASP A 620 -32.89 0.73 -10.04
N SER A 621 -33.27 1.24 -8.87
CA SER A 621 -34.20 0.55 -7.97
C SER A 621 -35.20 1.50 -7.33
N ILE A 622 -36.36 0.96 -6.93
CA ILE A 622 -37.34 1.70 -6.13
C ILE A 622 -36.75 2.18 -4.79
N THR A 623 -35.67 1.53 -4.33
CA THR A 623 -34.90 1.91 -3.14
C THR A 623 -33.97 3.09 -3.37
N ASN A 624 -33.85 3.62 -4.60
CA ASN A 624 -33.11 4.84 -4.94
C ASN A 624 -34.09 6.03 -5.10
N PRO A 625 -34.49 6.71 -4.01
CA PRO A 625 -35.49 7.77 -4.07
C PRO A 625 -35.00 9.04 -4.79
N GLN A 626 -33.69 9.18 -4.98
CA GLN A 626 -33.05 10.34 -5.62
C GLN A 626 -32.62 10.03 -7.07
N SER A 627 -33.25 9.05 -7.70
CA SER A 627 -32.84 8.61 -9.04
C SER A 627 -32.82 9.75 -10.05
N THR A 628 -31.67 9.91 -10.71
CA THR A 628 -31.46 10.81 -11.85
C THR A 628 -31.43 10.04 -13.18
N ALA A 629 -31.75 8.74 -13.18
CA ALA A 629 -31.64 7.87 -14.36
C ALA A 629 -32.36 8.45 -15.59
N ASN A 630 -33.57 8.99 -15.40
CA ASN A 630 -34.39 9.53 -16.48
C ASN A 630 -33.79 10.79 -17.14
N GLU A 631 -32.86 11.51 -16.49
CA GLU A 631 -32.14 12.63 -17.11
C GLU A 631 -31.25 12.16 -18.27
N LEU A 632 -30.65 10.97 -18.12
CA LEU A 632 -29.86 10.32 -19.16
C LEU A 632 -30.75 9.56 -20.14
N LEU A 633 -31.62 8.67 -19.63
CA LEU A 633 -32.40 7.73 -20.43
C LEU A 633 -33.38 8.41 -21.41
N GLY A 634 -33.91 9.58 -21.04
CA GLY A 634 -34.81 10.34 -21.90
C GLY A 634 -34.21 10.71 -23.27
N ASN A 635 -32.89 10.84 -23.36
CA ASN A 635 -32.17 11.10 -24.62
C ASN A 635 -32.18 9.90 -25.58
N PHE A 636 -32.49 8.70 -25.07
CA PHE A 636 -32.55 7.45 -25.82
C PHE A 636 -33.98 6.91 -25.98
N GLY A 637 -34.99 7.70 -25.59
CA GLY A 637 -36.39 7.31 -25.68
C GLY A 637 -36.80 6.20 -24.70
N ILE A 638 -36.08 6.06 -23.59
CA ILE A 638 -36.38 5.13 -22.51
C ILE A 638 -36.80 5.94 -21.27
N TRP A 639 -37.83 5.49 -20.56
CA TRP A 639 -38.22 6.05 -19.27
C TRP A 639 -38.49 4.96 -18.24
N ILE A 640 -37.93 5.14 -17.05
CA ILE A 640 -38.27 4.38 -15.85
C ILE A 640 -39.47 5.06 -15.19
N THR A 641 -40.51 4.28 -14.91
CA THR A 641 -41.75 4.75 -14.29
C THR A 641 -42.11 3.88 -13.09
N THR A 642 -42.85 4.44 -12.13
CA THR A 642 -43.29 3.71 -10.94
C THR A 642 -44.68 3.13 -11.15
N SER A 643 -44.84 1.85 -10.87
CA SER A 643 -46.11 1.12 -10.83
C SER A 643 -46.38 0.61 -9.40
N THR A 644 -47.60 0.13 -9.12
CA THR A 644 -47.96 -0.39 -7.79
C THR A 644 -48.59 -1.77 -7.91
N ALA A 645 -48.21 -2.68 -7.01
CA ALA A 645 -48.77 -4.02 -6.93
C ALA A 645 -49.40 -4.24 -5.56
N ASP A 646 -50.62 -4.82 -5.56
CA ASP A 646 -51.29 -5.23 -4.33
C ASP A 646 -50.90 -6.67 -3.98
N GLN A 647 -50.40 -6.87 -2.77
CA GLN A 647 -50.16 -8.18 -2.19
C GLN A 647 -51.16 -8.44 -1.06
N VAL A 648 -51.89 -9.55 -1.16
CA VAL A 648 -52.84 -9.97 -0.14
C VAL A 648 -52.07 -10.54 1.06
N LEU A 649 -52.26 -9.95 2.24
CA LEU A 649 -51.75 -10.47 3.50
C LEU A 649 -52.60 -11.67 3.93
N LEU A 650 -51.95 -12.81 4.10
CA LEU A 650 -52.58 -14.04 4.56
C LEU A 650 -52.16 -14.34 6.00
N SER A 651 -53.11 -14.65 6.87
CA SER A 651 -52.81 -15.17 8.22
C SER A 651 -53.10 -16.66 8.31
N ASN A 652 -52.25 -17.39 9.04
CA ASN A 652 -52.52 -18.77 9.41
C ASN A 652 -53.53 -18.83 10.56
N GLU A 653 -54.54 -19.69 10.43
CA GLU A 653 -55.28 -20.24 11.57
C GLU A 653 -55.28 -21.77 11.51
N SER A 654 -55.41 -22.40 12.69
CA SER A 654 -55.01 -23.78 12.97
C SER A 654 -55.92 -24.89 12.41
N GLU A 655 -55.34 -26.10 12.40
CA GLU A 655 -55.84 -27.46 12.13
C GLU A 655 -56.29 -27.86 10.71
N ASN A 656 -56.72 -26.96 9.84
CA ASN A 656 -57.07 -27.33 8.44
C ASN A 656 -56.23 -26.65 7.34
N GLY A 657 -55.20 -25.87 7.69
CA GLY A 657 -54.24 -25.30 6.72
C GLY A 657 -54.79 -24.24 5.77
N SER A 658 -56.02 -23.74 6.00
CA SER A 658 -56.64 -22.71 5.16
C SER A 658 -56.13 -21.30 5.50
N LEU A 659 -55.56 -20.63 4.50
CA LEU A 659 -55.07 -19.24 4.58
C LEU A 659 -56.25 -18.24 4.49
N ILE A 660 -56.34 -17.30 5.44
CA ILE A 660 -57.39 -16.25 5.44
C ILE A 660 -56.78 -14.90 5.02
N PRO A 661 -57.35 -14.20 4.02
CA PRO A 661 -57.00 -12.82 3.69
C PRO A 661 -57.30 -11.86 4.85
N ARG A 662 -56.30 -11.13 5.33
CA ARG A 662 -56.42 -10.14 6.42
C ARG A 662 -56.32 -8.69 5.94
N GLY A 663 -55.84 -8.46 4.71
CA GLY A 663 -55.73 -7.12 4.13
C GLY A 663 -54.90 -7.16 2.85
N ASN A 664 -54.73 -6.02 2.20
CA ASN A 664 -53.82 -5.84 1.08
C ASN A 664 -52.76 -4.81 1.47
N ILE A 665 -51.50 -5.07 1.12
CA ILE A 665 -50.47 -4.04 1.10
C ILE A 665 -50.15 -3.73 -0.35
N THR A 666 -50.18 -2.45 -0.69
CA THR A 666 -49.74 -1.95 -1.99
C THR A 666 -48.26 -1.59 -1.90
N PHE A 667 -47.43 -2.19 -2.73
CA PHE A 667 -45.99 -1.89 -2.81
C PHE A 667 -45.65 -1.28 -4.17
N PRO A 668 -44.89 -0.17 -4.20
CA PRO A 668 -44.40 0.40 -5.45
C PRO A 668 -43.24 -0.43 -6.02
N TYR A 669 -43.13 -0.47 -7.35
CA TYR A 669 -42.00 -1.05 -8.07
C TYR A 669 -41.77 -0.27 -9.36
N LEU A 670 -40.62 -0.47 -9.99
CA LEU A 670 -40.23 0.22 -11.22
C LEU A 670 -40.53 -0.65 -12.44
N ILE A 671 -40.91 0.00 -13.54
CA ILE A 671 -41.08 -0.61 -14.86
C ILE A 671 -40.44 0.30 -15.92
N ILE A 672 -40.05 -0.30 -17.05
CA ILE A 672 -39.45 0.42 -18.17
C ILE A 672 -40.49 0.63 -19.27
N THR A 673 -40.45 1.82 -19.88
CA THR A 673 -41.17 2.15 -21.11
C THR A 673 -40.17 2.58 -22.18
N GLY A 674 -40.32 2.04 -23.40
CA GLY A 674 -39.37 2.23 -24.49
C GLY A 674 -38.33 1.11 -24.62
N GLY A 675 -37.60 1.11 -25.73
CA GLY A 675 -36.60 0.09 -26.04
C GLY A 675 -37.17 -1.29 -26.43
N THR A 676 -36.26 -2.20 -26.79
CA THR A 676 -36.55 -3.60 -27.10
C THR A 676 -36.56 -4.40 -25.80
N GLN A 677 -37.63 -5.15 -25.55
CA GLN A 677 -37.84 -5.90 -24.31
C GLN A 677 -36.83 -7.05 -24.16
N LEU A 678 -36.19 -7.17 -22.99
CA LEU A 678 -35.29 -8.27 -22.65
C LEU A 678 -35.86 -9.16 -21.55
N LEU A 679 -36.32 -8.56 -20.45
CA LEU A 679 -36.92 -9.26 -19.32
C LEU A 679 -38.31 -8.68 -19.06
N ILE A 680 -39.32 -9.56 -19.03
CA ILE A 680 -40.71 -9.22 -18.74
C ILE A 680 -41.24 -10.12 -17.63
N ASN A 681 -42.20 -9.62 -16.85
CA ASN A 681 -42.92 -10.43 -15.88
C ASN A 681 -44.18 -11.08 -16.49
N ASP A 682 -44.90 -11.87 -15.69
CA ASP A 682 -46.15 -12.54 -16.09
C ASP A 682 -47.28 -11.58 -16.50
N LYS A 683 -47.18 -10.29 -16.16
CA LYS A 683 -48.13 -9.24 -16.55
C LYS A 683 -47.69 -8.48 -17.81
N ASN A 684 -46.64 -8.94 -18.49
CA ASN A 684 -46.04 -8.30 -19.66
C ASN A 684 -45.46 -6.90 -19.37
N GLU A 685 -45.08 -6.65 -18.11
CA GLU A 685 -44.39 -5.43 -17.68
C GLU A 685 -42.88 -5.64 -17.85
N VAL A 686 -42.18 -4.60 -18.32
CA VAL A 686 -40.77 -4.69 -18.73
C VAL A 686 -39.86 -4.32 -17.56
N TYR A 687 -38.95 -5.24 -17.22
CA TYR A 687 -37.95 -5.07 -16.17
C TYR A 687 -36.54 -4.84 -16.72
N ALA A 688 -36.26 -5.30 -17.95
CA ALA A 688 -35.05 -4.94 -18.65
C ALA A 688 -35.34 -4.68 -20.13
N CYS A 689 -34.72 -3.67 -20.70
CA CYS A 689 -34.77 -3.38 -22.13
C CYS A 689 -33.39 -3.08 -22.69
N SER A 690 -33.25 -3.18 -24.00
CA SER A 690 -32.08 -2.74 -24.75
C SER A 690 -32.44 -1.69 -25.80
N VAL A 691 -31.52 -0.79 -26.07
CA VAL A 691 -31.53 0.09 -27.23
C VAL A 691 -30.19 -0.03 -27.94
N GLU A 692 -30.24 -0.28 -29.24
CA GLU A 692 -29.07 -0.27 -30.11
C GLU A 692 -28.94 1.12 -30.73
N ILE A 693 -27.74 1.69 -30.64
CA ILE A 693 -27.45 3.04 -31.12
C ILE A 693 -26.70 2.91 -32.44
N GLN A 694 -27.18 3.64 -33.44
CA GLN A 694 -26.58 3.58 -34.77
C GLN A 694 -25.25 4.32 -34.77
N ASN A 695 -24.25 3.61 -35.27
CA ASN A 695 -22.89 4.09 -35.31
C ASN A 695 -22.60 5.13 -36.39
N ILE A 696 -21.59 5.96 -36.11
CA ILE A 696 -20.84 6.71 -37.14
C ILE A 696 -19.91 5.75 -37.94
N THR A 697 -19.42 4.73 -37.24
CA THR A 697 -18.65 3.52 -37.58
C THR A 697 -19.37 2.37 -38.31
N PRO A 698 -19.34 2.08 -39.63
CA PRO A 698 -20.05 0.93 -40.17
C PRO A 698 -19.53 -0.40 -39.59
N GLY A 699 -20.29 -1.04 -38.68
CA GLY A 699 -20.00 -2.38 -38.15
C GLY A 699 -20.03 -2.56 -36.62
N GLU A 700 -19.95 -1.51 -35.80
CA GLU A 700 -19.70 -1.64 -34.35
C GLU A 700 -20.85 -1.14 -33.45
N GLN A 701 -22.04 -1.74 -33.46
CA GLN A 701 -23.21 -1.14 -32.78
C GLN A 701 -23.05 -0.98 -31.26
N GLY A 702 -23.13 0.27 -30.76
CA GLY A 702 -23.22 0.52 -29.32
C GLY A 702 -24.57 0.09 -28.75
N ARG A 703 -24.58 -0.37 -27.49
CA ARG A 703 -25.78 -0.91 -26.83
C ARG A 703 -25.97 -0.32 -25.44
N LEU A 704 -27.18 0.18 -25.18
CA LEU A 704 -27.66 0.58 -23.86
C LEU A 704 -28.61 -0.48 -23.33
N ILE A 705 -28.30 -1.12 -22.20
CA ILE A 705 -29.23 -1.96 -21.45
C ILE A 705 -29.64 -1.22 -20.17
N VAL A 706 -30.95 -1.22 -19.91
CA VAL A 706 -31.53 -0.66 -18.69
C VAL A 706 -32.20 -1.78 -17.93
N VAL A 707 -31.92 -1.88 -16.63
CA VAL A 707 -32.54 -2.86 -15.71
C VAL A 707 -33.15 -2.12 -14.53
N VAL A 708 -34.40 -2.42 -14.23
CA VAL A 708 -35.06 -1.95 -13.01
C VAL A 708 -35.01 -3.01 -11.92
N ASP A 709 -34.92 -2.55 -10.68
CA ASP A 709 -34.63 -3.31 -9.47
C ASP A 709 -33.17 -3.78 -9.31
N SER A 710 -32.24 -2.82 -9.32
CA SER A 710 -30.84 -3.07 -8.94
C SER A 710 -30.69 -3.75 -7.57
N SER A 711 -31.62 -3.54 -6.62
CA SER A 711 -31.52 -4.11 -5.27
C SER A 711 -31.46 -5.64 -5.25
N THR A 712 -32.01 -6.28 -6.28
CA THR A 712 -31.92 -7.72 -6.51
C THR A 712 -30.49 -8.21 -6.76
N PHE A 713 -29.59 -7.33 -7.23
CA PHE A 713 -28.18 -7.60 -7.46
C PHE A 713 -27.26 -7.06 -6.36
N SER A 714 -27.83 -6.62 -5.23
CA SER A 714 -27.02 -6.29 -4.04
C SER A 714 -26.50 -7.55 -3.36
N ASP A 715 -25.41 -7.44 -2.62
CA ASP A 715 -24.84 -8.52 -1.81
C ASP A 715 -25.82 -9.03 -0.75
N ALA A 716 -26.80 -8.22 -0.32
CA ALA A 716 -27.87 -8.68 0.55
C ALA A 716 -28.74 -9.78 -0.09
N GLN A 717 -28.88 -9.79 -1.42
CA GLN A 717 -29.63 -10.82 -2.17
C GLN A 717 -28.69 -11.86 -2.80
N MET A 718 -27.57 -11.42 -3.35
CA MET A 718 -26.58 -12.26 -4.01
C MET A 718 -25.73 -13.06 -3.01
N GLY A 719 -25.65 -12.65 -1.74
CA GLY A 719 -24.63 -13.14 -0.81
C GLY A 719 -23.26 -12.50 -1.08
N GLY A 720 -22.26 -12.83 -0.27
CA GLY A 720 -20.87 -12.43 -0.53
C GLY A 720 -20.18 -13.37 -1.51
N THR A 721 -19.01 -12.95 -1.99
CA THR A 721 -18.18 -13.64 -3.01
C THR A 721 -17.66 -15.03 -2.59
N PHE A 722 -17.79 -15.41 -1.32
CA PHE A 722 -17.33 -16.70 -0.78
C PHE A 722 -18.44 -17.72 -0.55
N VAL A 723 -19.69 -17.35 -0.82
CA VAL A 723 -20.86 -18.18 -0.50
C VAL A 723 -21.08 -19.28 -1.53
N GLU A 724 -21.50 -20.45 -1.06
CA GLU A 724 -22.13 -21.48 -1.89
C GLU A 724 -23.59 -21.07 -2.17
N PRO A 725 -23.97 -20.80 -3.43
CA PRO A 725 -25.25 -20.18 -3.70
C PRO A 725 -26.41 -21.15 -3.52
N THR A 726 -27.46 -20.64 -2.90
CA THR A 726 -28.80 -21.25 -2.94
C THR A 726 -29.35 -21.26 -4.36
N ASN A 727 -30.41 -22.05 -4.59
CA ASN A 727 -31.10 -22.06 -5.90
C ASN A 727 -31.56 -20.66 -6.35
N ARG A 728 -32.01 -19.83 -5.40
CA ARG A 728 -32.41 -18.44 -5.69
C ARG A 728 -31.21 -17.61 -6.13
N GLN A 729 -30.09 -17.66 -5.41
CA GLN A 729 -28.88 -16.93 -5.78
C GLN A 729 -28.35 -17.37 -7.15
N ARG A 730 -28.37 -18.68 -7.45
CA ARG A 730 -27.99 -19.17 -8.79
C ARG A 730 -28.86 -18.58 -9.91
N GLN A 731 -30.15 -18.41 -9.69
CA GLN A 731 -31.03 -17.74 -10.67
C GLN A 731 -30.63 -16.27 -10.87
N LEU A 732 -30.26 -15.57 -9.80
CA LEU A 732 -29.79 -14.18 -9.87
C LEU A 732 -28.47 -14.09 -10.66
N TYR A 733 -27.51 -14.97 -10.37
CA TYR A 733 -26.23 -15.01 -11.07
C TYR A 733 -26.42 -15.32 -12.56
N ASN A 734 -27.28 -16.29 -12.89
CA ASN A 734 -27.60 -16.59 -14.29
C ASN A 734 -28.26 -15.40 -15.00
N THR A 735 -29.04 -14.60 -14.29
CA THR A 735 -29.66 -13.38 -14.84
C THR A 735 -28.59 -12.32 -15.11
N GLU A 736 -27.65 -12.12 -14.19
CA GLU A 736 -26.48 -11.25 -14.41
C GLU A 736 -25.66 -11.70 -15.62
N PHE A 737 -25.27 -12.99 -15.68
CA PHE A 737 -24.49 -13.52 -16.80
C PHE A 737 -25.23 -13.39 -18.13
N PHE A 738 -26.56 -13.58 -18.13
CA PHE A 738 -27.39 -13.33 -19.31
C PHE A 738 -27.33 -11.88 -19.75
N LEU A 739 -27.47 -10.92 -18.82
CA LEU A 739 -27.39 -9.49 -19.13
C LEU A 739 -26.01 -9.10 -19.68
N LEU A 740 -24.94 -9.60 -19.07
CA LEU A 740 -23.55 -9.33 -19.48
C LEU A 740 -23.25 -9.91 -20.88
N ASN A 741 -23.62 -11.17 -21.13
CA ASN A 741 -23.46 -11.79 -22.46
C ASN A 741 -24.38 -11.18 -23.52
N THR A 742 -25.52 -10.60 -23.10
CA THR A 742 -26.40 -9.88 -24.02
C THR A 742 -25.83 -8.52 -24.38
N ILE A 743 -25.14 -7.82 -23.48
CA ILE A 743 -24.55 -6.52 -23.80
C ILE A 743 -23.25 -6.67 -24.60
N LEU A 744 -22.39 -7.59 -24.17
CA LEU A 744 -21.11 -7.94 -24.78
C LEU A 744 -21.14 -9.43 -25.13
N PRO A 745 -21.58 -9.79 -26.35
CA PRO A 745 -21.53 -11.18 -26.79
C PRO A 745 -20.08 -11.65 -26.89
N PRO A 746 -19.78 -12.91 -26.49
CA PRO A 746 -18.43 -13.46 -26.43
C PRO A 746 -17.75 -13.65 -27.79
#